data_AF-A0A818PI93-F1
#
_entry.id   AF-A0A818PI93-F1
#
_cell.length_a   1.000
_cell.length_b   1.000
_cell.length_c   1.000
_cell.angle_alpha   90.00
_cell.angle_beta   90.00
_cell.angle_gamma   90.00
#
_symmetry.space_group_name_H-M   'P 1'
#
loop_
_entity.id
_entity.type
_entity.pdbx_description
1 polymer ?
#
loop_
_entity_poly.entity_id
_entity_poly.type
_entity_poly.pdbx_seq_one_letter_code
_entity_poly.pdbx_strand_id
1 'polypeptide(L)'
;MSEIHSFGNLPIIAHSWNKDRTQIAVSLGKNDVRIYQKVASKWKLTHTLCEHLSRVLAIDWAPKTNQIVTASADYNAYVWTFENDIWKPQMVELQRTSRAVCCAKWSPEENKFAIGSSDKNVAVCYYEKDQRFWAAEMIKKKPKSTVTCIAWHPNNQLLAIGSCDYRCRIYSAFVKTVDEQARTSNWGKITNTGELLHEFQSESGWIHDVAFSPLGDNIAWVSHNSIIFAVTADNPSQITMEITSYLPFRCIIFMNESTIIVGGHEFSPLIYNYDQRNGTIDFLEKLDRQETSTGRQSIGRLFDQPAMQTQTPEPVSTHQSMITQIVPYQKENGNLKEIVIEAGQELRGDVDETLTVELRSGKAEIFGTELAIGQKYQFTSGMKFAIFTYWGCTVNIISPHEDYYVARDENPMHIYLNVHGMLEQLRQKAETEKTRGPRIMVTGLPDVGKSTVCRMLVNWAARLGRTPILVDLDVGQNQISIPGTIAAMVVRRPASVEEGFRIEMPLVFHYGYKTPGENIGLYNEIISSMAMYVNIRSENVEKSLISGVVVNTCGYIRQEGYESFKHVAKTFDVDIIIVLDSEWLSTKLTSDLPGVKVITLPKSGGVVPKDAAKDKFRENKIREYFYGPRNNICPHVFTIEFNEIKIYKIGAPQIPDSCLPAGMILKNPYNKILPIAASPALMHHVLAVSSSNDPEQLLAKNILGFVVVQQVDSEKRTLTLLSPQPNVKNKLLIVSDISFVDMK
;
A
#
# COMPACT_ATOMS: atom_id res chain seq x y z
N MET A 1 7.70 -8.24 -10.32
CA MET A 1 8.66 -9.28 -10.75
C MET A 1 10.02 -8.64 -10.98
N SER A 2 11.10 -9.26 -10.52
CA SER A 2 12.48 -8.83 -10.78
C SER A 2 12.89 -9.20 -12.21
N GLU A 3 13.52 -8.28 -12.94
CA GLU A 3 14.08 -8.53 -14.28
C GLU A 3 15.59 -8.75 -14.16
N ILE A 4 16.09 -9.86 -14.71
CA ILE A 4 17.52 -10.17 -14.74
C ILE A 4 18.07 -9.84 -16.13
N HIS A 5 19.07 -8.95 -16.18
CA HIS A 5 19.76 -8.57 -17.42
C HIS A 5 21.26 -8.86 -17.29
N SER A 6 21.85 -9.48 -18.32
CA SER A 6 23.29 -9.75 -18.38
C SER A 6 23.98 -8.79 -19.35
N PHE A 7 25.06 -8.14 -18.88
CA PHE A 7 25.88 -7.21 -19.67
C PHE A 7 27.22 -7.83 -20.12
N GLY A 8 27.37 -9.16 -19.98
CA GLY A 8 28.56 -9.92 -20.38
C GLY A 8 29.02 -10.92 -19.33
N ASN A 9 30.13 -11.61 -19.60
CA ASN A 9 30.70 -12.65 -18.73
C ASN A 9 31.76 -12.13 -17.74
N LEU A 10 31.93 -10.80 -17.66
CA LEU A 10 32.90 -10.16 -16.78
C LEU A 10 32.17 -9.54 -15.57
N PRO A 11 32.82 -9.48 -14.40
CA PRO A 11 32.21 -8.88 -13.22
C PRO A 11 31.98 -7.38 -13.44
N ILE A 12 30.80 -6.90 -13.03
CA ILE A 12 30.49 -5.48 -12.98
C ILE A 12 31.21 -4.90 -11.76
N ILE A 13 32.20 -4.04 -11.99
CA ILE A 13 32.98 -3.40 -10.92
C ILE A 13 32.24 -2.16 -10.39
N ALA A 14 31.69 -1.37 -11.29
CA ALA A 14 30.93 -0.18 -10.97
C ALA A 14 29.83 0.02 -12.02
N HIS A 15 28.72 0.61 -11.59
CA HIS A 15 27.66 1.03 -12.49
C HIS A 15 26.96 2.28 -11.96
N SER A 16 26.33 3.03 -12.87
CA SER A 16 25.48 4.16 -12.50
C SER A 16 24.41 4.37 -13.56
N TRP A 17 23.27 4.91 -13.15
CA TRP A 17 22.08 5.10 -13.98
C TRP A 17 21.92 6.57 -14.32
N ASN A 18 21.44 6.87 -15.52
CA ASN A 18 20.94 8.21 -15.80
C ASN A 18 19.64 8.50 -15.01
N LYS A 19 19.22 9.77 -14.97
CA LYS A 19 18.04 10.23 -14.23
C LYS A 19 16.79 9.37 -14.45
N ASP A 20 16.46 9.11 -15.73
CA ASP A 20 15.22 8.43 -16.11
C ASP A 20 15.37 6.90 -16.18
N ARG A 21 16.55 6.38 -15.82
CA ARG A 21 16.94 4.95 -15.91
C ARG A 21 16.74 4.31 -17.28
N THR A 22 16.73 5.13 -18.32
CA THR A 22 16.71 4.71 -19.72
C THR A 22 18.11 4.30 -20.20
N GLN A 23 19.16 4.74 -19.51
CA GLN A 23 20.54 4.41 -19.81
C GLN A 23 21.30 3.99 -18.54
N ILE A 24 22.27 3.09 -18.70
CA ILE A 24 23.16 2.63 -17.63
C ILE A 24 24.61 2.64 -18.12
N ALA A 25 25.49 3.21 -17.31
CA ALA A 25 26.93 3.18 -17.50
C ALA A 25 27.52 2.04 -16.65
N VAL A 26 28.33 1.16 -17.25
CA VAL A 26 28.85 -0.06 -16.62
C VAL A 26 30.35 -0.21 -16.89
N SER A 27 31.13 -0.48 -15.84
CA SER A 27 32.53 -0.92 -15.91
C SER A 27 32.62 -2.42 -15.71
N LEU A 28 33.22 -3.12 -16.69
CA LEU A 28 33.37 -4.58 -16.70
C LEU A 28 34.81 -5.01 -16.34
N GLY A 29 35.47 -4.28 -15.44
CA GLY A 29 36.82 -4.59 -14.96
C GLY A 29 37.93 -4.33 -15.98
N LYS A 30 37.62 -3.55 -17.02
CA LYS A 30 38.53 -3.07 -18.06
C LYS A 30 38.72 -1.55 -17.93
N ASN A 31 39.47 -0.98 -18.85
CA ASN A 31 39.73 0.44 -18.94
C ASN A 31 38.65 1.24 -19.71
N ASP A 32 37.60 0.57 -20.18
CA ASP A 32 36.45 1.19 -20.83
C ASP A 32 35.21 1.25 -19.91
N VAL A 33 34.39 2.28 -20.10
CA VAL A 33 33.02 2.34 -19.55
C VAL A 33 32.03 2.22 -20.71
N ARG A 34 31.05 1.33 -20.56
CA ARG A 34 30.04 1.07 -21.59
C ARG A 34 28.71 1.64 -21.19
N ILE A 35 28.09 2.41 -22.08
CA ILE A 35 26.76 2.99 -21.88
C ILE A 35 25.75 2.18 -22.69
N TYR A 36 24.81 1.56 -21.99
CA TYR A 36 23.71 0.82 -22.59
C TYR A 36 22.43 1.65 -22.48
N GLN A 37 21.61 1.63 -23.53
CA GLN A 37 20.28 2.22 -23.54
C GLN A 37 19.23 1.11 -23.59
N LYS A 38 18.16 1.26 -22.82
CA LYS A 38 17.02 0.35 -22.82
C LYS A 38 16.17 0.64 -24.06
N VAL A 39 16.01 -0.36 -24.92
CA VAL A 39 15.12 -0.34 -26.08
C VAL A 39 14.15 -1.50 -25.93
N ALA A 40 12.88 -1.19 -25.65
CA ALA A 40 11.87 -2.16 -25.23
C ALA A 40 12.33 -2.98 -24.00
N SER A 41 12.50 -4.30 -24.13
CA SER A 41 12.93 -5.21 -23.07
C SER A 41 14.43 -5.59 -23.14
N LYS A 42 15.22 -4.97 -24.03
CA LYS A 42 16.64 -5.29 -24.22
C LYS A 42 17.53 -4.06 -24.02
N TRP A 43 18.74 -4.29 -23.55
CA TRP A 43 19.78 -3.28 -23.41
C TRP A 43 20.72 -3.29 -24.61
N LYS A 44 20.84 -2.15 -25.30
CA LYS A 44 21.71 -1.99 -26.47
C LYS A 44 22.89 -1.09 -26.11
N LEU A 45 24.10 -1.51 -26.43
CA LEU A 45 25.29 -0.67 -26.30
C LEU A 45 25.17 0.53 -27.25
N THR A 46 25.32 1.73 -26.71
CA THR A 46 25.24 3.00 -27.45
C THR A 46 26.60 3.67 -27.57
N HIS A 47 27.33 3.78 -26.46
CA HIS A 47 28.63 4.43 -26.40
C HIS A 47 29.62 3.64 -25.55
N THR A 48 30.90 3.84 -25.85
CA THR A 48 32.03 3.31 -25.07
C THR A 48 33.00 4.44 -24.79
N LEU A 49 33.32 4.68 -23.52
CA LEU A 49 34.23 5.71 -23.04
C LEU A 49 35.62 5.08 -22.81
N CYS A 50 36.66 5.54 -23.52
CA CYS A 50 37.95 4.82 -23.64
C CYS A 50 39.23 5.59 -23.24
N GLU A 51 39.15 6.61 -22.39
CA GLU A 51 40.34 7.43 -22.05
C GLU A 51 41.21 6.87 -20.90
N HIS A 52 40.69 5.94 -20.10
CA HIS A 52 41.45 5.39 -18.99
C HIS A 52 42.52 4.41 -19.47
N LEU A 53 43.65 4.37 -18.76
CA LEU A 53 44.78 3.47 -19.05
C LEU A 53 44.73 2.18 -18.20
N SER A 54 43.85 2.15 -17.20
CA SER A 54 43.68 1.02 -16.29
C SER A 54 42.21 0.85 -15.91
N ARG A 55 41.92 -0.11 -15.02
CA ARG A 55 40.55 -0.49 -14.67
C ARG A 55 39.76 0.67 -14.06
N VAL A 56 38.55 0.91 -14.55
CA VAL A 56 37.62 1.89 -13.97
C VAL A 56 36.98 1.28 -12.72
N LEU A 57 37.22 1.89 -11.56
CA LEU A 57 36.83 1.40 -10.24
C LEU A 57 35.54 2.03 -9.72
N ALA A 58 35.21 3.26 -10.13
CA ALA A 58 33.98 3.93 -9.74
C ALA A 58 33.39 4.74 -10.88
N ILE A 59 32.07 4.77 -10.93
CA ILE A 59 31.27 5.53 -11.89
C ILE A 59 30.14 6.19 -11.10
N ASP A 60 29.90 7.47 -11.34
CA ASP A 60 28.70 8.15 -10.84
C ASP A 60 28.13 9.07 -11.91
N TRP A 61 26.84 8.93 -12.18
CA TRP A 61 26.12 9.68 -13.20
C TRP A 61 25.25 10.74 -12.53
N ALA A 62 25.55 12.00 -12.84
CA ALA A 62 24.86 13.16 -12.31
C ALA A 62 23.44 13.28 -12.91
N PRO A 63 22.37 13.20 -12.11
CA PRO A 63 20.99 13.17 -12.63
C PRO A 63 20.47 14.49 -13.21
N LYS A 64 20.95 15.67 -12.78
CA LYS A 64 20.48 16.98 -13.26
C LYS A 64 21.25 17.44 -14.51
N THR A 65 22.56 17.28 -14.51
CA THR A 65 23.48 17.79 -15.55
C THR A 65 23.80 16.76 -16.62
N ASN A 66 23.45 15.48 -16.39
CA ASN A 66 23.77 14.35 -17.27
C ASN A 66 25.28 14.15 -17.48
N GLN A 67 26.11 14.61 -16.55
CA GLN A 67 27.55 14.38 -16.56
C GLN A 67 27.90 13.04 -15.89
N ILE A 68 28.95 12.38 -16.34
CA ILE A 68 29.44 11.14 -15.71
C ILE A 68 30.83 11.41 -15.15
N VAL A 69 31.07 11.04 -13.89
CA VAL A 69 32.42 10.98 -13.34
C VAL A 69 32.89 9.53 -13.34
N THR A 70 34.11 9.32 -13.83
CA THR A 70 34.79 8.01 -13.81
C THR A 70 36.11 8.11 -13.07
N ALA A 71 36.40 7.14 -12.23
CA ALA A 71 37.63 7.04 -11.45
C ALA A 71 38.30 5.69 -11.67
N SER A 72 39.63 5.69 -11.78
CA SER A 72 40.39 4.54 -12.26
C SER A 72 41.62 4.22 -11.43
N ALA A 73 42.09 2.99 -11.60
CA ALA A 73 43.36 2.51 -11.09
C ALA A 73 44.59 3.16 -11.76
N ASP A 74 44.40 3.98 -12.80
CA ASP A 74 45.43 4.81 -13.45
C ASP A 74 45.71 6.14 -12.72
N TYR A 75 45.08 6.35 -11.57
CA TYR A 75 45.22 7.52 -10.68
C TYR A 75 44.46 8.76 -11.15
N ASN A 76 43.82 8.69 -12.32
CA ASN A 76 43.07 9.79 -12.89
C ASN A 76 41.57 9.62 -12.67
N ALA A 77 40.88 10.75 -12.78
CA ALA A 77 39.44 10.80 -12.94
C ALA A 77 39.10 11.67 -14.15
N TYR A 78 38.01 11.31 -14.82
CA TYR A 78 37.46 12.08 -15.93
C TYR A 78 36.02 12.47 -15.64
N VAL A 79 35.65 13.68 -16.03
CA VAL A 79 34.26 14.10 -16.15
C VAL A 79 33.90 14.06 -17.63
N TRP A 80 32.84 13.31 -17.93
CA TRP A 80 32.32 13.15 -19.28
C TRP A 80 31.09 14.02 -19.45
N THR A 81 31.11 14.82 -20.50
CA THR A 81 30.01 15.71 -20.90
C THR A 81 29.45 15.24 -22.24
N PHE A 82 28.14 15.20 -22.37
CA PHE A 82 27.50 14.76 -23.61
C PHE A 82 27.10 15.97 -24.45
N GLU A 83 27.81 16.18 -25.57
CA GLU A 83 27.58 17.31 -26.47
C GLU A 83 27.64 16.84 -27.93
N ASN A 84 26.68 17.24 -28.76
CA ASN A 84 26.59 16.87 -30.19
C ASN A 84 26.67 15.35 -30.42
N ASP A 85 25.89 14.58 -29.64
CA ASP A 85 25.84 13.11 -29.67
C ASP A 85 27.17 12.39 -29.35
N ILE A 86 28.14 13.09 -28.76
CA ILE A 86 29.45 12.56 -28.42
C ILE A 86 29.76 12.85 -26.95
N TRP A 87 30.27 11.85 -26.25
CA TRP A 87 30.82 12.01 -24.89
C TRP A 87 32.23 12.58 -24.97
N LYS A 88 32.41 13.79 -24.44
CA LYS A 88 33.70 14.48 -24.36
C LYS A 88 34.32 14.30 -22.98
N PRO A 89 35.53 13.72 -22.88
CA PRO A 89 36.26 13.61 -21.62
C PRO A 89 36.92 14.93 -21.25
N GLN A 90 36.88 15.26 -19.96
CA GLN A 90 37.70 16.30 -19.34
C GLN A 90 38.42 15.71 -18.14
N MET A 91 39.75 15.82 -18.13
CA MET A 91 40.58 15.30 -17.05
C MET A 91 40.43 16.16 -15.80
N VAL A 92 40.37 15.52 -14.64
CA VAL A 92 40.36 16.17 -13.33
C VAL A 92 41.78 16.31 -12.83
N GLU A 93 42.19 17.53 -12.45
CA GLU A 93 43.56 17.78 -11.98
C GLU A 93 43.73 17.33 -10.52
N LEU A 94 44.00 16.04 -10.32
CA LEU A 94 44.22 15.44 -9.01
C LEU A 94 45.66 15.64 -8.52
N GLN A 95 45.99 16.87 -8.14
CA GLN A 95 47.31 17.18 -7.58
C GLN A 95 47.57 16.33 -6.32
N ARG A 96 48.69 15.59 -6.31
CA ARG A 96 49.19 14.77 -5.18
C ARG A 96 48.51 13.42 -4.95
N THR A 97 47.63 12.97 -5.86
CA THR A 97 47.13 11.59 -5.87
C THR A 97 48.14 10.71 -6.61
N SER A 98 48.62 9.66 -5.96
CA SER A 98 49.74 8.82 -6.42
C SER A 98 49.37 7.33 -6.54
N ARG A 99 48.11 7.00 -6.24
CA ARG A 99 47.58 5.63 -6.31
C ARG A 99 46.15 5.61 -6.83
N ALA A 100 45.61 4.39 -6.98
CA ALA A 100 44.30 4.13 -7.55
C ALA A 100 43.20 4.95 -6.84
N VAL A 101 42.34 5.56 -7.67
CA VAL A 101 41.14 6.25 -7.23
C VAL A 101 40.04 5.22 -7.06
N CYS A 102 39.63 4.98 -5.82
CA CYS A 102 38.77 3.85 -5.45
C CYS A 102 37.27 4.18 -5.50
N CYS A 103 36.89 5.42 -5.22
CA CYS A 103 35.49 5.85 -5.20
C CYS A 103 35.36 7.29 -5.70
N ALA A 104 34.24 7.59 -6.37
CA ALA A 104 33.89 8.92 -6.85
C ALA A 104 32.36 9.09 -6.74
N LYS A 105 31.90 10.24 -6.25
CA LYS A 105 30.47 10.56 -6.09
C LYS A 105 30.18 12.03 -6.33
N TRP A 106 29.15 12.33 -7.13
CA TRP A 106 28.61 13.67 -7.32
C TRP A 106 27.95 14.19 -6.06
N SER A 107 28.05 15.49 -5.85
CA SER A 107 27.31 16.18 -4.79
C SER A 107 25.83 16.34 -5.18
N PRO A 108 24.88 16.45 -4.23
CA PRO A 108 23.45 16.56 -4.53
C PRO A 108 23.05 17.72 -5.45
N GLU A 109 23.80 18.82 -5.43
CA GLU A 109 23.60 19.95 -6.35
C GLU A 109 24.42 19.87 -7.63
N GLU A 110 25.25 18.84 -7.78
CA GLU A 110 26.09 18.57 -8.97
C GLU A 110 27.05 19.71 -9.35
N ASN A 111 27.30 20.61 -8.41
CA ASN A 111 28.30 21.66 -8.55
C ASN A 111 29.71 21.20 -8.11
N LYS A 112 29.78 20.06 -7.41
CA LYS A 112 31.02 19.44 -6.92
C LYS A 112 30.91 17.92 -7.02
N PHE A 113 32.03 17.23 -6.89
CA PHE A 113 32.07 15.80 -6.62
C PHE A 113 33.25 15.47 -5.72
N ALA A 114 33.22 14.31 -5.07
CA ALA A 114 34.26 13.88 -4.17
C ALA A 114 34.92 12.62 -4.69
N ILE A 115 36.21 12.51 -4.44
CA ILE A 115 37.04 11.39 -4.85
C ILE A 115 37.81 10.85 -3.63
N GLY A 116 37.88 9.53 -3.49
CA GLY A 116 38.66 8.83 -2.48
C GLY A 116 39.68 7.89 -3.11
N SER A 117 40.90 7.88 -2.57
CA SER A 117 42.02 7.13 -3.11
C SER A 117 42.60 6.12 -2.11
N SER A 118 43.29 5.12 -2.65
CA SER A 118 44.07 4.13 -1.89
C SER A 118 45.36 4.69 -1.26
N ASP A 119 45.77 5.91 -1.61
CA ASP A 119 46.83 6.65 -0.92
C ASP A 119 46.32 7.52 0.24
N LYS A 120 45.15 7.18 0.78
CA LYS A 120 44.56 7.82 1.96
C LYS A 120 44.15 9.28 1.73
N ASN A 121 44.10 9.69 0.47
CA ASN A 121 43.69 11.03 0.09
C ASN A 121 42.20 11.07 -0.27
N VAL A 122 41.60 12.21 0.03
CA VAL A 122 40.24 12.56 -0.39
C VAL A 122 40.30 13.97 -0.97
N ALA A 123 39.64 14.17 -2.10
CA ALA A 123 39.56 15.46 -2.77
C ALA A 123 38.10 15.84 -3.02
N VAL A 124 37.77 17.11 -2.82
CA VAL A 124 36.53 17.72 -3.30
C VAL A 124 36.86 18.48 -4.58
N CYS A 125 36.27 18.05 -5.68
CA CYS A 125 36.54 18.57 -7.01
C CYS A 125 35.39 19.47 -7.47
N TYR A 126 35.73 20.52 -8.21
CA TYR A 126 34.79 21.50 -8.72
C TYR A 126 35.28 22.10 -10.05
N TYR A 127 34.33 22.62 -10.83
CA TYR A 127 34.65 23.19 -12.15
C TYR A 127 34.99 24.67 -12.02
N GLU A 128 36.22 25.05 -12.37
CA GLU A 128 36.66 26.43 -12.38
C GLU A 128 36.33 27.07 -13.73
N LYS A 129 35.22 27.82 -13.79
CA LYS A 129 34.68 28.38 -15.04
C LYS A 129 35.66 29.27 -15.79
N ASP A 130 36.47 30.04 -15.07
CA ASP A 130 37.40 31.01 -15.66
C ASP A 130 38.56 30.32 -16.38
N GLN A 131 39.06 29.22 -15.82
CA GLN A 131 40.20 28.47 -16.33
C GLN A 131 39.78 27.22 -17.13
N ARG A 132 38.48 26.89 -17.15
CA ARG A 132 37.84 25.79 -17.89
C ARG A 132 38.40 24.40 -17.59
N PHE A 133 38.77 24.13 -16.35
CA PHE A 133 39.23 22.82 -15.90
C PHE A 133 38.59 22.42 -14.57
N TRP A 134 38.71 21.13 -14.24
CA TRP A 134 38.27 20.60 -12.96
C TRP A 134 39.41 20.65 -11.94
N ALA A 135 39.28 21.55 -10.97
CA ALA A 135 40.20 21.69 -9.85
C ALA A 135 39.82 20.72 -8.73
N ALA A 136 40.80 20.39 -7.88
CA ALA A 136 40.62 19.49 -6.74
C ALA A 136 41.19 20.11 -5.45
N GLU A 137 40.35 20.26 -4.43
CA GLU A 137 40.76 20.70 -3.10
C GLU A 137 40.88 19.49 -2.16
N MET A 138 42.10 19.24 -1.68
CA MET A 138 42.42 18.07 -0.84
C MET A 138 41.99 18.27 0.61
N ILE A 139 41.42 17.23 1.22
CA ILE A 139 41.12 17.23 2.66
C ILE A 139 42.43 17.25 3.46
N LYS A 140 42.58 18.24 4.34
CA LYS A 140 43.81 18.48 5.11
C LYS A 140 44.12 17.35 6.09
N LYS A 141 43.11 16.89 6.85
CA LYS A 141 43.28 15.82 7.84
C LYS A 141 43.00 14.47 7.20
N LYS A 142 44.04 13.86 6.64
CA LYS A 142 43.94 12.61 5.88
C LYS A 142 43.44 11.41 6.72
N PRO A 143 42.59 10.53 6.14
CA PRO A 143 42.37 9.18 6.64
C PRO A 143 43.68 8.41 6.90
N LYS A 144 43.67 7.40 7.78
CA LYS A 144 44.90 6.63 8.10
C LYS A 144 45.13 5.45 7.15
N SER A 145 44.14 5.08 6.33
CA SER A 145 44.18 3.97 5.38
C SER A 145 43.38 4.27 4.12
N THR A 146 43.32 3.29 3.20
CA THR A 146 42.56 3.31 1.94
C THR A 146 41.13 3.77 2.17
N VAL A 147 40.67 4.72 1.35
CA VAL A 147 39.28 5.17 1.33
C VAL A 147 38.46 4.21 0.46
N THR A 148 37.40 3.65 1.02
CA THR A 148 36.60 2.60 0.38
C THR A 148 35.29 3.13 -0.20
N CYS A 149 34.67 4.10 0.48
CA CYS A 149 33.37 4.66 0.11
C CYS A 149 33.26 6.12 0.55
N ILE A 150 32.36 6.84 -0.13
CA ILE A 150 32.07 8.25 0.10
C ILE A 150 30.56 8.44 -0.03
N ALA A 151 29.96 9.22 0.87
CA ALA A 151 28.59 9.70 0.75
C ALA A 151 28.49 11.18 1.02
N TRP A 152 27.73 11.88 0.18
CA TRP A 152 27.42 13.29 0.37
C TRP A 152 26.22 13.45 1.29
N HIS A 153 26.31 14.44 2.17
CA HIS A 153 25.17 14.87 2.94
C HIS A 153 24.18 15.66 2.05
N PRO A 154 22.85 15.56 2.28
CA PRO A 154 21.84 16.27 1.49
C PRO A 154 22.06 17.79 1.38
N ASN A 155 22.68 18.41 2.40
CA ASN A 155 23.04 19.83 2.39
C ASN A 155 24.15 20.24 1.40
N ASN A 156 24.75 19.30 0.66
CA ASN A 156 25.79 19.55 -0.36
C ASN A 156 27.15 20.07 0.19
N GLN A 157 27.36 20.06 1.51
CA GLN A 157 28.52 20.68 2.17
C GLN A 157 29.21 19.80 3.21
N LEU A 158 28.67 18.61 3.49
CA LEU A 158 29.33 17.60 4.32
C LEU A 158 29.58 16.32 3.52
N LEU A 159 30.64 15.63 3.91
CA LEU A 159 31.10 14.41 3.26
C LEU A 159 31.38 13.34 4.31
N ALA A 160 30.70 12.21 4.21
CA ALA A 160 31.00 11.01 4.98
C ALA A 160 31.97 10.10 4.21
N ILE A 161 32.89 9.48 4.94
CA ILE A 161 33.98 8.68 4.38
C ILE A 161 34.17 7.42 5.21
N GLY A 162 34.11 6.26 4.55
CA GLY A 162 34.53 4.99 5.11
C GLY A 162 35.94 4.61 4.67
N SER A 163 36.69 3.93 5.54
CA SER A 163 38.06 3.54 5.23
C SER A 163 38.49 2.21 5.87
N CYS A 164 39.59 1.66 5.38
CA CYS A 164 40.18 0.41 5.86
C CYS A 164 40.83 0.52 7.25
N ASP A 165 40.84 1.70 7.88
CA ASP A 165 41.28 1.87 9.28
C ASP A 165 40.14 1.69 10.29
N TYR A 166 39.01 1.13 9.83
CA TYR A 166 37.81 0.85 10.60
C TYR A 166 37.08 2.10 11.10
N ARG A 167 37.32 3.26 10.50
CA ARG A 167 36.70 4.52 10.92
C ARG A 167 35.84 5.14 9.83
N CYS A 168 34.65 5.58 10.25
CA CYS A 168 33.75 6.46 9.51
C CYS A 168 34.05 7.90 9.93
N ARG A 169 34.19 8.82 8.98
CA ARG A 169 34.52 10.22 9.25
C ARG A 169 33.62 11.17 8.50
N ILE A 170 33.24 12.27 9.15
CA ILE A 170 32.49 13.36 8.54
C ILE A 170 33.41 14.58 8.40
N TYR A 171 33.54 15.08 7.18
CA TYR A 171 34.35 16.24 6.84
C TYR A 171 33.50 17.37 6.26
N SER A 172 34.01 18.60 6.38
CA SER A 172 33.51 19.74 5.62
C SER A 172 33.94 19.62 4.16
N ALA A 173 32.98 19.76 3.25
CA ALA A 173 33.18 19.83 1.80
C ALA A 173 32.75 21.21 1.25
N PHE A 174 32.79 22.24 2.10
CA PHE A 174 32.45 23.62 1.74
C PHE A 174 33.62 24.32 1.04
N VAL A 175 33.43 24.59 -0.26
CA VAL A 175 34.41 25.23 -1.13
C VAL A 175 33.98 26.68 -1.36
N LYS A 176 34.75 27.64 -0.84
CA LYS A 176 34.40 29.08 -0.86
C LYS A 176 34.11 29.66 -2.25
N THR A 177 34.76 29.14 -3.28
CA THR A 177 34.61 29.62 -4.66
C THR A 177 33.34 29.13 -5.34
N VAL A 178 32.70 28.10 -4.77
CA VAL A 178 31.56 27.40 -5.38
C VAL A 178 30.31 27.51 -4.53
N ASP A 179 30.46 27.49 -3.20
CA ASP A 179 29.36 27.57 -2.25
C ASP A 179 29.12 29.01 -1.82
N GLU A 180 27.90 29.51 -2.02
CA GLU A 180 27.52 30.88 -1.67
C GLU A 180 27.62 31.16 -0.16
N GLN A 181 27.14 30.23 0.67
CA GLN A 181 27.16 30.36 2.13
C GLN A 181 27.23 29.00 2.81
N ALA A 182 27.91 28.94 3.96
CA ALA A 182 27.91 27.77 4.83
C ALA A 182 26.48 27.55 5.37
N ARG A 183 25.91 26.39 5.07
CA ARG A 183 24.61 25.94 5.54
C ARG A 183 24.71 25.43 6.98
N THR A 184 23.59 25.44 7.69
CA THR A 184 23.49 24.82 9.01
C THR A 184 23.50 23.29 8.88
N SER A 185 24.17 22.62 9.82
CA SER A 185 24.11 21.17 9.96
C SER A 185 24.08 20.80 11.44
N ASN A 186 23.35 19.75 11.76
CA ASN A 186 23.31 19.17 13.11
C ASN A 186 24.63 18.47 13.46
N TRP A 187 25.47 18.14 12.47
CA TRP A 187 26.81 17.57 12.64
C TRP A 187 27.90 18.59 13.00
N GLY A 188 27.52 19.83 13.29
CA GLY A 188 28.43 20.89 13.69
C GLY A 188 28.67 21.97 12.62
N LYS A 189 29.50 22.95 12.98
CA LYS A 189 29.73 24.15 12.17
C LYS A 189 30.52 23.80 10.92
N ILE A 190 29.94 24.12 9.76
CA ILE A 190 30.61 23.98 8.47
C ILE A 190 31.61 25.12 8.30
N THR A 191 32.86 24.75 8.03
CA THR A 191 34.01 25.64 7.83
C THR A 191 34.67 25.31 6.49
N ASN A 192 35.92 25.72 6.26
CA ASN A 192 36.62 25.46 5.00
C ASN A 192 36.74 23.95 4.68
N THR A 193 36.90 23.63 3.40
CA THR A 193 37.11 22.27 2.90
C THR A 193 38.15 21.50 3.72
N GLY A 194 37.79 20.28 4.09
CA GLY A 194 38.68 19.30 4.70
C GLY A 194 38.85 19.37 6.21
N GLU A 195 38.06 20.20 6.92
CA GLU A 195 37.96 20.10 8.37
C GLU A 195 37.23 18.82 8.79
N LEU A 196 37.72 18.12 9.81
CA LEU A 196 37.09 16.92 10.36
C LEU A 196 36.10 17.33 11.45
N LEU A 197 34.82 16.99 11.29
CA LEU A 197 33.77 17.26 12.28
C LEU A 197 33.63 16.09 13.26
N HIS A 198 33.49 14.87 12.74
CA HIS A 198 33.31 13.66 13.55
C HIS A 198 34.14 12.48 13.04
N GLU A 199 34.59 11.63 13.96
CA GLU A 199 35.25 10.35 13.69
C GLU A 199 34.61 9.28 14.56
N PHE A 200 34.02 8.27 13.92
CA PHE A 200 33.42 7.10 14.55
C PHE A 200 34.32 5.90 14.31
N GLN A 201 34.57 5.13 15.37
CA GLN A 201 35.42 3.94 15.30
C GLN A 201 34.55 2.68 15.36
N SER A 202 34.61 1.86 14.32
CA SER A 202 34.15 0.48 14.35
C SER A 202 35.16 -0.36 15.14
N GLU A 203 34.68 -1.34 15.92
CA GLU A 203 35.55 -2.21 16.72
C GLU A 203 36.52 -3.03 15.84
N SER A 204 36.04 -3.53 14.70
CA SER A 204 36.83 -4.28 13.71
C SER A 204 36.17 -4.24 12.32
N GLY A 205 36.94 -4.55 11.26
CA GLY A 205 36.43 -4.74 9.90
C GLY A 205 36.40 -3.48 9.02
N TRP A 206 36.85 -3.61 7.76
CA TRP A 206 36.83 -2.50 6.80
C TRP A 206 35.41 -2.03 6.52
N ILE A 207 35.22 -0.72 6.38
CA ILE A 207 33.93 -0.17 5.98
C ILE A 207 33.75 -0.38 4.48
N HIS A 208 32.61 -0.95 4.06
CA HIS A 208 32.31 -1.17 2.65
C HIS A 208 31.50 -0.02 2.05
N ASP A 209 30.54 0.50 2.80
CA ASP A 209 29.67 1.58 2.34
C ASP A 209 29.12 2.41 3.51
N VAL A 210 28.75 3.65 3.22
CA VAL A 210 28.22 4.63 4.18
C VAL A 210 27.10 5.42 3.53
N ALA A 211 26.06 5.78 4.28
CA ALA A 211 24.93 6.56 3.80
C ALA A 211 24.45 7.56 4.85
N PHE A 212 24.02 8.74 4.39
CA PHE A 212 23.23 9.66 5.18
C PHE A 212 21.73 9.37 4.99
N SER A 213 20.93 9.68 6.00
CA SER A 213 19.47 9.72 5.85
C SER A 213 19.02 10.86 4.93
N PRO A 214 17.79 10.83 4.39
CA PRO A 214 17.29 11.87 3.49
C PRO A 214 17.30 13.30 4.05
N LEU A 215 17.07 13.47 5.36
CA LEU A 215 17.21 14.76 6.06
C LEU A 215 18.68 15.07 6.40
N GLY A 216 19.51 14.03 6.51
CA GLY A 216 20.93 14.13 6.81
C GLY A 216 21.26 14.06 8.30
N ASP A 217 20.26 13.92 9.17
CA ASP A 217 20.43 13.88 10.63
C ASP A 217 21.00 12.55 11.12
N ASN A 218 20.93 11.49 10.31
CA ASN A 218 21.44 10.18 10.64
C ASN A 218 22.48 9.73 9.62
N ILE A 219 23.45 8.94 10.09
CA ILE A 219 24.46 8.29 9.26
C ILE A 219 24.52 6.81 9.63
N ALA A 220 24.64 5.94 8.63
CA ALA A 220 24.82 4.51 8.84
C ALA A 220 25.90 3.95 7.92
N TRP A 221 26.59 2.91 8.36
CA TRP A 221 27.61 2.23 7.58
C TRP A 221 27.63 0.73 7.85
N VAL A 222 28.17 -0.01 6.87
CA VAL A 222 28.36 -1.45 6.97
C VAL A 222 29.83 -1.82 6.90
N SER A 223 30.21 -2.83 7.66
CA SER A 223 31.59 -3.29 7.78
C SER A 223 31.76 -4.77 7.43
N HIS A 224 33.00 -5.15 7.15
CA HIS A 224 33.33 -6.50 6.72
C HIS A 224 33.09 -7.60 7.76
N ASN A 225 32.81 -7.24 9.01
CA ASN A 225 32.49 -8.16 10.11
C ASN A 225 30.97 -8.36 10.30
N SER A 226 30.15 -8.11 9.27
CA SER A 226 28.70 -8.30 9.29
C SER A 226 27.93 -7.44 10.30
N ILE A 227 28.46 -6.26 10.62
CA ILE A 227 27.83 -5.31 11.53
C ILE A 227 27.25 -4.13 10.74
N ILE A 228 26.04 -3.72 11.14
CA ILE A 228 25.43 -2.47 10.71
C ILE A 228 25.60 -1.48 11.86
N PHE A 229 26.12 -0.30 11.55
CA PHE A 229 26.28 0.79 12.50
C PHE A 229 25.40 1.97 12.09
N ALA A 230 24.82 2.67 13.06
CA ALA A 230 24.10 3.92 12.84
C ALA A 230 24.35 4.91 13.99
N VAL A 231 24.40 6.20 13.65
CA VAL A 231 24.58 7.31 14.58
C VAL A 231 23.65 8.45 14.17
N THR A 232 23.10 9.13 15.17
CA THR A 232 22.32 10.35 15.00
C THR A 232 23.13 11.59 15.39
N ALA A 233 22.91 12.70 14.68
CA ALA A 233 23.58 13.98 14.94
C ALA A 233 23.25 14.55 16.34
N ASP A 234 22.09 14.21 16.90
CA ASP A 234 21.68 14.65 18.25
C ASP A 234 22.56 14.07 19.36
N ASN A 235 23.13 12.88 19.14
CA ASN A 235 23.99 12.21 20.10
C ASN A 235 25.13 11.45 19.39
N PRO A 236 26.11 12.18 18.83
CA PRO A 236 27.16 11.59 17.99
C PRO A 236 28.13 10.70 18.77
N SER A 237 28.10 10.73 20.11
CA SER A 237 28.88 9.83 20.96
C SER A 237 28.33 8.42 21.05
N GLN A 238 27.03 8.22 20.75
CA GLN A 238 26.38 6.92 20.89
C GLN A 238 26.26 6.25 19.53
N ILE A 239 27.06 5.19 19.32
CA ILE A 239 27.00 4.36 18.13
C ILE A 239 26.04 3.20 18.40
N THR A 240 24.94 3.14 17.65
CA THR A 240 24.07 1.96 17.62
C THR A 240 24.69 0.95 16.68
N MET A 241 24.75 -0.31 17.11
CA MET A 241 25.28 -1.40 16.30
C MET A 241 24.34 -2.61 16.35
N GLU A 242 24.21 -3.29 15.23
CA GLU A 242 23.52 -4.58 15.12
C GLU A 242 24.46 -5.61 14.50
N ILE A 243 24.73 -6.68 15.26
CA ILE A 243 25.56 -7.80 14.82
C ILE A 243 24.65 -8.79 14.12
N THR A 244 24.81 -8.93 12.81
CA THR A 244 23.94 -9.79 12.03
C THR A 244 24.46 -11.22 11.95
N SER A 245 23.56 -12.19 11.81
CA SER A 245 23.90 -13.59 11.53
C SER A 245 24.26 -13.84 10.06
N TYR A 246 24.20 -12.80 9.23
CA TYR A 246 24.38 -12.85 7.79
C TYR A 246 25.83 -12.64 7.38
N LEU A 247 26.16 -12.99 6.13
CA LEU A 247 27.44 -12.65 5.52
C LEU A 247 27.59 -11.13 5.35
N PRO A 248 28.83 -10.62 5.22
CA PRO A 248 29.08 -9.18 5.23
C PRO A 248 28.31 -8.42 4.16
N PHE A 249 27.76 -7.28 4.55
CA PHE A 249 27.12 -6.36 3.61
C PHE A 249 28.15 -5.52 2.86
N ARG A 250 27.82 -5.18 1.62
CA ARG A 250 28.66 -4.40 0.72
C ARG A 250 28.11 -3.00 0.46
N CYS A 251 26.80 -2.81 0.61
CA CYS A 251 26.14 -1.54 0.38
C CYS A 251 25.05 -1.29 1.41
N ILE A 252 24.78 -0.01 1.66
CA ILE A 252 23.75 0.46 2.61
C ILE A 252 23.08 1.72 2.06
N ILE A 253 21.76 1.81 2.21
CA ILE A 253 20.99 3.03 1.89
C ILE A 253 19.92 3.28 2.96
N PHE A 254 19.56 4.56 3.13
CA PHE A 254 18.33 4.93 3.82
C PHE A 254 17.19 5.07 2.81
N MET A 255 16.03 4.48 3.12
CA MET A 255 14.79 4.70 2.37
C MET A 255 14.00 5.88 2.93
N ASN A 256 14.07 6.09 4.24
CA ASN A 256 13.54 7.21 5.00
C ASN A 256 14.43 7.38 6.26
N GLU A 257 14.02 8.19 7.25
CA GLU A 257 14.84 8.44 8.45
C GLU A 257 15.05 7.23 9.37
N SER A 258 14.17 6.22 9.34
CA SER A 258 14.28 5.04 10.20
C SER A 258 14.52 3.75 9.43
N THR A 259 14.20 3.68 8.14
CA THR A 259 14.35 2.44 7.36
C THR A 259 15.68 2.39 6.63
N ILE A 260 16.49 1.39 6.97
CA ILE A 260 17.79 1.07 6.35
C ILE A 260 17.62 -0.17 5.47
N ILE A 261 18.20 -0.14 4.28
CA ILE A 261 18.30 -1.31 3.40
C ILE A 261 19.77 -1.63 3.20
N VAL A 262 20.13 -2.90 3.41
CA VAL A 262 21.50 -3.41 3.20
C VAL A 262 21.50 -4.51 2.15
N GLY A 263 22.61 -4.62 1.42
CA GLY A 263 22.84 -5.69 0.44
C GLY A 263 24.30 -6.13 0.45
N GLY A 264 24.54 -7.40 0.15
CA GLY A 264 25.89 -7.96 0.12
C GLY A 264 25.93 -9.42 -0.30
N HIS A 265 26.72 -10.20 0.43
CA HIS A 265 26.99 -11.61 0.13
C HIS A 265 25.78 -12.56 0.34
N GLU A 266 24.74 -12.12 1.03
CA GLU A 266 23.46 -12.86 1.13
C GLU A 266 22.67 -12.93 -0.18
N PHE A 267 23.11 -12.18 -1.20
CA PHE A 267 22.47 -12.12 -2.51
C PHE A 267 20.97 -11.81 -2.44
N SER A 268 20.56 -11.03 -1.44
CA SER A 268 19.21 -10.50 -1.32
C SER A 268 19.23 -9.25 -0.44
N PRO A 269 18.44 -8.20 -0.77
CA PRO A 269 18.35 -7.02 0.06
C PRO A 269 17.59 -7.31 1.36
N LEU A 270 18.12 -6.81 2.48
CA LEU A 270 17.52 -6.92 3.80
C LEU A 270 17.10 -5.54 4.31
N ILE A 271 15.95 -5.47 4.98
CA ILE A 271 15.41 -4.25 5.56
C ILE A 271 15.59 -4.29 7.07
N TYR A 272 16.06 -3.17 7.62
CA TYR A 272 16.21 -2.92 9.05
C TYR A 272 15.52 -1.61 9.43
N ASN A 273 15.01 -1.54 10.66
CA ASN A 273 14.50 -0.33 11.27
C ASN A 273 15.49 0.20 12.31
N TYR A 274 15.96 1.42 12.11
CA TYR A 274 16.76 2.19 13.04
C TYR A 274 15.84 3.03 13.93
N ASP A 275 15.70 2.64 15.19
CA ASP A 275 15.00 3.40 16.22
C ASP A 275 16.01 4.27 16.99
N GLN A 276 16.04 5.56 16.68
CA GLN A 276 16.98 6.50 17.30
C GLN A 276 16.72 6.70 18.80
N ARG A 277 15.46 6.52 19.26
CA ARG A 277 15.08 6.80 20.65
C ARG A 277 15.53 5.68 21.57
N ASN A 278 15.34 4.44 21.12
CA ASN A 278 15.77 3.25 21.85
C ASN A 278 17.21 2.86 21.54
N GLY A 279 17.79 3.42 20.46
CA GLY A 279 19.15 3.14 20.02
C GLY A 279 19.31 1.71 19.51
N THR A 280 18.31 1.18 18.79
CA THR A 280 18.29 -0.19 18.23
C THR A 280 18.25 -0.17 16.70
N ILE A 281 18.78 -1.22 16.08
CA ILE A 281 18.62 -1.50 14.65
C ILE A 281 17.99 -2.90 14.54
N ASP A 282 16.70 -2.95 14.24
CA ASP A 282 15.92 -4.17 14.27
C ASP A 282 15.68 -4.72 12.87
N PHE A 283 15.93 -6.01 12.66
CA PHE A 283 15.62 -6.67 11.38
C PHE A 283 14.10 -6.68 11.11
N LEU A 284 13.69 -6.28 9.92
CA LEU A 284 12.29 -6.28 9.50
C LEU A 284 11.98 -7.46 8.57
N GLU A 285 12.55 -7.45 7.36
CA GLU A 285 12.25 -8.46 6.35
C GLU A 285 13.33 -8.59 5.26
N LYS A 286 13.23 -9.67 4.49
CA LYS A 286 14.01 -9.95 3.28
C LYS A 286 13.16 -9.62 2.06
N LEU A 287 13.67 -8.79 1.16
CA LEU A 287 12.90 -8.30 0.00
C LEU A 287 12.65 -9.37 -1.07
N ASP A 288 13.56 -10.34 -1.22
CA ASP A 288 13.36 -11.46 -2.15
C ASP A 288 12.86 -12.70 -1.37
N ARG A 289 11.53 -12.87 -1.29
CA ARG A 289 10.95 -14.16 -0.92
C ARG A 289 11.03 -15.08 -2.14
N GLN A 290 12.04 -15.96 -2.17
CA GLN A 290 12.00 -17.10 -3.09
C GLN A 290 10.89 -18.05 -2.62
N GLU A 291 9.92 -18.34 -3.49
CA GLU A 291 8.99 -19.44 -3.29
C GLU A 291 9.80 -20.73 -3.18
N THR A 292 9.90 -21.30 -1.98
CA THR A 292 10.61 -22.56 -1.77
C THR A 292 9.72 -23.70 -2.27
N SER A 293 9.87 -24.05 -3.55
CA SER A 293 9.39 -25.33 -4.06
C SER A 293 10.19 -26.46 -3.40
N THR A 294 9.60 -27.15 -2.43
CA THR A 294 10.13 -28.37 -1.83
C THR A 294 10.00 -29.55 -2.81
N GLY A 295 10.83 -29.55 -3.86
CA GLY A 295 10.97 -30.66 -4.79
C GLY A 295 12.22 -31.48 -4.47
N ARG A 296 12.05 -32.68 -3.91
CA ARG A 296 13.10 -33.71 -3.89
C ARG A 296 13.59 -33.94 -5.32
N GLN A 297 14.88 -33.75 -5.59
CA GLN A 297 15.50 -34.32 -6.79
C GLN A 297 16.70 -35.19 -6.44
N SER A 298 16.58 -36.42 -6.91
CA SER A 298 17.51 -37.54 -6.84
C SER A 298 18.75 -37.31 -7.71
N ILE A 299 19.89 -37.73 -7.16
CA ILE A 299 21.21 -37.78 -7.80
C ILE A 299 21.15 -38.62 -9.09
N GLY A 300 21.48 -38.03 -10.25
CA GLY A 300 21.57 -38.78 -11.50
C GLY A 300 22.03 -38.00 -12.75
N ARG A 301 23.33 -38.14 -13.06
CA ARG A 301 24.01 -38.07 -14.37
C ARG A 301 24.52 -36.71 -14.89
N LEU A 302 25.85 -36.69 -15.09
CA LEU A 302 26.65 -35.71 -15.81
C LEU A 302 26.60 -35.90 -17.34
N PHE A 303 26.93 -34.81 -18.05
CA PHE A 303 27.35 -34.61 -19.45
C PHE A 303 26.26 -34.53 -20.54
N ASP A 304 25.94 -33.28 -20.95
CA ASP A 304 26.19 -32.74 -22.30
C ASP A 304 25.76 -31.24 -22.38
N GLN A 305 26.55 -30.41 -23.08
CA GLN A 305 26.19 -29.04 -23.53
C GLN A 305 26.25 -29.01 -25.07
N PRO A 306 25.63 -28.06 -25.82
CA PRO A 306 25.05 -26.78 -25.37
C PRO A 306 23.66 -26.44 -25.99
N ALA A 307 22.80 -25.74 -25.23
CA ALA A 307 21.70 -24.96 -25.81
C ALA A 307 21.39 -23.76 -24.91
N MET A 308 21.31 -22.56 -25.51
CA MET A 308 20.85 -21.34 -24.85
C MET A 308 19.40 -21.51 -24.41
N GLN A 309 19.20 -21.80 -23.13
CA GLN A 309 17.95 -21.58 -22.43
C GLN A 309 18.24 -20.67 -21.25
N THR A 310 17.52 -19.55 -21.19
CA THR A 310 17.45 -18.63 -20.04
C THR A 310 16.78 -19.36 -18.88
N GLN A 311 17.52 -20.24 -18.22
CA GLN A 311 17.20 -20.74 -16.89
C GLN A 311 17.86 -19.80 -15.88
N THR A 312 17.13 -19.45 -14.83
CA THR A 312 17.67 -18.79 -13.64
C THR A 312 18.92 -19.54 -13.19
N PRO A 313 20.11 -18.94 -13.18
CA PRO A 313 21.28 -19.62 -12.64
C PRO A 313 21.04 -19.82 -11.15
N GLU A 314 20.88 -21.07 -10.73
CA GLU A 314 21.02 -21.41 -9.31
C GLU A 314 22.39 -20.92 -8.84
N PRO A 315 22.47 -20.29 -7.64
CA PRO A 315 23.71 -19.69 -7.17
C PRO A 315 24.78 -20.76 -7.01
N VAL A 316 25.78 -20.74 -7.89
CA VAL A 316 26.99 -21.57 -7.79
C VAL A 316 27.85 -20.98 -6.66
N SER A 317 27.60 -21.45 -5.44
CA SER A 317 28.23 -21.03 -4.17
C SER A 317 27.87 -19.61 -3.68
N THR A 318 27.72 -19.48 -2.36
CA THR A 318 27.36 -18.25 -1.61
C THR A 318 28.37 -17.10 -1.76
N HIS A 319 29.57 -17.34 -2.30
CA HIS A 319 30.57 -16.28 -2.48
C HIS A 319 30.62 -15.67 -3.89
N GLN A 320 29.98 -16.28 -4.89
CA GLN A 320 30.08 -15.79 -6.29
C GLN A 320 28.96 -14.81 -6.68
N SER A 321 27.82 -14.83 -5.99
CA SER A 321 26.70 -13.92 -6.23
C SER A 321 26.55 -12.97 -5.05
N MET A 322 26.76 -11.67 -5.27
CA MET A 322 26.61 -10.65 -4.22
C MET A 322 25.99 -9.37 -4.78
N ILE A 323 25.23 -8.67 -3.93
CA ILE A 323 24.72 -7.34 -4.24
C ILE A 323 25.82 -6.33 -3.90
N THR A 324 26.34 -5.66 -4.93
CA THR A 324 27.42 -4.67 -4.76
C THR A 324 26.91 -3.25 -4.51
N GLN A 325 25.68 -2.96 -4.94
CA GLN A 325 25.07 -1.63 -4.81
C GLN A 325 23.54 -1.76 -4.91
N ILE A 326 22.83 -0.90 -4.18
CA ILE A 326 21.37 -0.74 -4.26
C ILE A 326 21.10 0.73 -4.64
N VAL A 327 20.16 0.95 -5.55
CA VAL A 327 19.77 2.31 -5.97
C VAL A 327 18.24 2.43 -5.95
N PRO A 328 17.64 3.24 -5.05
CA PRO A 328 16.19 3.35 -4.93
C PRO A 328 15.58 3.97 -6.20
N TYR A 329 14.58 3.29 -6.77
CA TYR A 329 13.86 3.75 -7.96
C TYR A 329 12.44 4.12 -7.59
N GLN A 330 12.10 5.39 -7.79
CA GLN A 330 10.70 5.76 -7.91
C GLN A 330 10.32 5.60 -9.38
N LYS A 331 9.57 4.55 -9.69
CA LYS A 331 8.85 4.49 -10.96
C LYS A 331 7.75 5.54 -10.85
N GLU A 332 7.75 6.57 -11.70
CA GLU A 332 6.51 7.29 -11.98
C GLU A 332 5.55 6.25 -12.56
N ASN A 333 4.71 5.70 -11.69
CA ASN A 333 3.80 4.62 -12.03
C ASN A 333 2.66 5.20 -12.87
N GLY A 334 2.95 5.40 -14.15
CA GLY A 334 1.91 5.55 -15.15
C GLY A 334 2.16 6.65 -16.18
N ASN A 335 1.62 6.41 -17.36
CA ASN A 335 1.52 7.45 -18.37
C ASN A 335 0.53 8.50 -17.85
N LEU A 336 0.98 9.76 -17.74
CA LEU A 336 0.08 10.87 -17.50
C LEU A 336 -0.78 11.07 -18.75
N LYS A 337 -2.09 10.98 -18.61
CA LYS A 337 -3.05 11.23 -19.67
C LYS A 337 -4.08 12.26 -19.21
N GLU A 338 -4.21 13.33 -19.97
CA GLU A 338 -5.29 14.30 -19.79
C GLU A 338 -6.52 13.82 -20.55
N ILE A 339 -7.68 13.83 -19.89
CA ILE A 339 -8.95 13.36 -20.44
C ILE A 339 -10.00 14.45 -20.22
N VAL A 340 -10.62 14.86 -21.31
CA VAL A 340 -11.79 15.74 -21.28
C VAL A 340 -13.05 14.87 -21.26
N ILE A 341 -13.91 15.13 -20.29
CA ILE A 341 -15.21 14.48 -20.11
C ILE A 341 -16.27 15.54 -20.35
N GLU A 342 -17.15 15.35 -21.34
CA GLU A 342 -18.19 16.33 -21.66
C GLU A 342 -19.35 16.25 -20.67
N ALA A 343 -20.20 17.28 -20.64
CA ALA A 343 -21.39 17.30 -19.79
C ALA A 343 -22.29 16.09 -20.07
N GLY A 344 -22.68 15.37 -19.02
CA GLY A 344 -23.50 14.17 -19.10
C GLY A 344 -22.73 12.89 -19.39
N GLN A 345 -21.41 12.93 -19.59
CA GLN A 345 -20.58 11.73 -19.76
C GLN A 345 -20.00 11.25 -18.43
N GLU A 346 -19.56 9.99 -18.43
CA GLU A 346 -18.75 9.43 -17.35
C GLU A 346 -17.53 8.70 -17.86
N LEU A 347 -16.42 8.86 -17.15
CA LEU A 347 -15.22 8.08 -17.32
C LEU A 347 -15.28 6.87 -16.38
N ARG A 348 -15.24 5.67 -16.94
CA ARG A 348 -15.29 4.40 -16.21
C ARG A 348 -13.94 3.70 -16.30
N GLY A 349 -13.55 3.02 -15.22
CA GLY A 349 -12.33 2.22 -15.23
C GLY A 349 -12.29 1.17 -14.14
N ASP A 350 -11.56 0.10 -14.43
CA ASP A 350 -11.17 -0.91 -13.47
C ASP A 350 -9.68 -0.70 -13.14
N VAL A 351 -9.32 -0.82 -11.86
CA VAL A 351 -7.95 -0.54 -11.41
C VAL A 351 -7.24 -1.85 -11.14
N ASP A 352 -6.27 -2.20 -11.98
CA ASP A 352 -5.50 -3.43 -11.84
C ASP A 352 -4.38 -3.31 -10.81
N GLU A 353 -3.66 -2.18 -10.77
CA GLU A 353 -2.56 -1.92 -9.83
C GLU A 353 -2.84 -0.67 -8.99
N THR A 354 -2.36 0.48 -9.45
CA THR A 354 -2.56 1.78 -8.83
C THR A 354 -2.83 2.82 -9.90
N LEU A 355 -3.87 3.62 -9.70
CA LEU A 355 -4.27 4.67 -10.62
C LEU A 355 -4.49 5.95 -9.82
N THR A 356 -3.94 7.07 -10.26
CA THR A 356 -4.18 8.38 -9.64
C THR A 356 -5.01 9.26 -10.55
N VAL A 357 -6.07 9.86 -10.01
CA VAL A 357 -6.92 10.84 -10.70
C VAL A 357 -6.72 12.21 -10.08
N GLU A 358 -6.60 13.24 -10.90
CA GLU A 358 -6.57 14.63 -10.49
C GLU A 358 -7.56 15.44 -11.34
N LEU A 359 -8.53 16.10 -10.70
CA LEU A 359 -9.42 17.02 -11.41
C LEU A 359 -8.65 18.31 -11.73
N ARG A 360 -8.53 18.67 -13.01
CA ARG A 360 -7.83 19.88 -13.46
C ARG A 360 -8.76 21.08 -13.61
N SER A 361 -9.94 20.86 -14.18
CA SER A 361 -10.92 21.91 -14.41
C SER A 361 -12.34 21.35 -14.47
N GLY A 362 -13.34 22.22 -14.31
CA GLY A 362 -14.75 21.83 -14.30
C GLY A 362 -15.20 21.24 -12.96
N LYS A 363 -16.30 20.46 -12.99
CA LYS A 363 -16.88 19.81 -11.82
C LYS A 363 -17.11 18.34 -12.13
N ALA A 364 -16.75 17.46 -11.20
CA ALA A 364 -16.94 16.02 -11.36
C ALA A 364 -17.24 15.37 -10.01
N GLU A 365 -17.92 14.22 -10.05
CA GLU A 365 -18.20 13.43 -8.87
C GLU A 365 -17.98 11.94 -9.10
N ILE A 366 -17.63 11.22 -8.03
CA ILE A 366 -17.57 9.77 -7.99
C ILE A 366 -18.63 9.29 -7.01
N PHE A 367 -19.68 8.64 -7.54
CA PHE A 367 -20.79 8.10 -6.75
C PHE A 367 -21.37 9.12 -5.74
N GLY A 368 -21.54 10.37 -6.18
CA GLY A 368 -22.10 11.48 -5.39
C GLY A 368 -21.09 12.25 -4.53
N THR A 369 -19.83 11.82 -4.44
CA THR A 369 -18.74 12.57 -3.79
C THR A 369 -18.07 13.50 -4.80
N GLU A 370 -18.02 14.80 -4.51
CA GLU A 370 -17.38 15.80 -5.37
C GLU A 370 -15.85 15.67 -5.37
N LEU A 371 -15.24 15.84 -6.54
CA LEU A 371 -13.79 15.93 -6.71
C LEU A 371 -13.34 17.38 -6.58
N ALA A 372 -12.27 17.61 -5.81
CA ALA A 372 -11.64 18.91 -5.67
C ALA A 372 -10.58 19.13 -6.75
N ILE A 373 -10.54 20.35 -7.30
CA ILE A 373 -9.56 20.74 -8.31
C ILE A 373 -8.15 20.70 -7.70
N GLY A 374 -7.19 20.08 -8.41
CA GLY A 374 -5.80 19.92 -7.98
C GLY A 374 -5.56 18.83 -6.93
N GLN A 375 -6.62 18.25 -6.35
CA GLN A 375 -6.50 17.15 -5.42
C GLN A 375 -6.23 15.85 -6.18
N LYS A 376 -5.21 15.11 -5.75
CA LYS A 376 -4.90 13.77 -6.25
C LYS A 376 -5.66 12.73 -5.43
N TYR A 377 -6.33 11.82 -6.13
CA TYR A 377 -7.07 10.68 -5.58
C TYR A 377 -6.45 9.39 -6.09
N GLN A 378 -5.96 8.56 -5.18
CA GLN A 378 -5.30 7.30 -5.49
C GLN A 378 -6.28 6.13 -5.32
N PHE A 379 -6.39 5.35 -6.39
CA PHE A 379 -7.13 4.09 -6.43
C PHE A 379 -6.14 2.93 -6.40
N THR A 380 -6.53 1.86 -5.72
CA THR A 380 -5.75 0.63 -5.56
C THR A 380 -6.39 -0.54 -6.30
N SER A 381 -5.61 -1.61 -6.46
CA SER A 381 -5.99 -2.83 -7.18
C SER A 381 -7.35 -3.37 -6.73
N GLY A 382 -8.22 -3.65 -7.70
CA GLY A 382 -9.57 -4.15 -7.50
C GLY A 382 -10.64 -3.07 -7.28
N MET A 383 -10.26 -1.79 -7.17
CA MET A 383 -11.23 -0.70 -7.17
C MET A 383 -11.82 -0.50 -8.57
N LYS A 384 -13.11 -0.15 -8.60
CA LYS A 384 -13.81 0.30 -9.80
C LYS A 384 -14.26 1.74 -9.58
N PHE A 385 -14.16 2.59 -10.60
CA PHE A 385 -14.60 3.97 -10.49
C PHE A 385 -15.44 4.39 -11.70
N ALA A 386 -16.33 5.35 -11.48
CA ALA A 386 -17.04 6.09 -12.50
C ALA A 386 -17.02 7.57 -12.11
N ILE A 387 -16.30 8.39 -12.88
CA ILE A 387 -16.23 9.84 -12.71
C ILE A 387 -17.26 10.44 -13.64
N PHE A 388 -18.33 10.96 -13.07
CA PHE A 388 -19.42 11.59 -13.80
C PHE A 388 -19.34 13.12 -13.70
N THR A 389 -19.78 13.83 -14.75
CA THR A 389 -19.89 15.29 -14.73
C THR A 389 -21.21 15.76 -15.33
N TYR A 390 -21.90 16.67 -14.64
CA TYR A 390 -23.09 17.35 -15.20
C TYR A 390 -22.74 18.56 -16.07
N TRP A 391 -21.51 19.08 -16.00
CA TRP A 391 -21.12 20.36 -16.62
C TRP A 391 -19.93 20.26 -17.58
N GLY A 392 -19.26 19.11 -17.61
CA GLY A 392 -17.97 18.92 -18.26
C GLY A 392 -16.80 19.14 -17.30
N CYS A 393 -15.72 18.38 -17.50
CA CYS A 393 -14.49 18.51 -16.75
C CYS A 393 -13.26 18.01 -17.51
N THR A 394 -12.09 18.38 -17.02
CA THR A 394 -10.81 17.80 -17.45
C THR A 394 -10.17 17.09 -16.27
N VAL A 395 -9.78 15.84 -16.45
CA VAL A 395 -9.08 15.04 -15.42
C VAL A 395 -7.74 14.55 -15.96
N ASN A 396 -6.74 14.53 -15.09
CA ASN A 396 -5.49 13.84 -15.35
C ASN A 396 -5.53 12.46 -14.69
N ILE A 397 -5.19 11.44 -15.47
CA ILE A 397 -4.99 10.08 -14.98
C ILE A 397 -3.51 9.75 -15.06
N ILE A 398 -2.97 9.22 -13.98
CA ILE A 398 -1.63 8.62 -13.92
C ILE A 398 -1.85 7.13 -13.65
N SER A 399 -1.62 6.29 -14.65
CA SER A 399 -1.85 4.84 -14.55
C SER A 399 -0.85 4.04 -15.39
N PRO A 400 -0.34 2.90 -14.90
CA PRO A 400 0.52 2.01 -15.69
C PRO A 400 -0.23 1.33 -16.85
N HIS A 401 -1.56 1.20 -16.74
CA HIS A 401 -2.43 0.59 -17.73
C HIS A 401 -3.60 1.51 -18.10
N GLU A 402 -4.09 1.43 -19.34
CA GLU A 402 -5.21 2.24 -19.84
C GLU A 402 -6.54 1.47 -19.81
N ASP A 403 -6.85 0.80 -18.70
CA ASP A 403 -8.11 0.05 -18.54
C ASP A 403 -9.28 0.96 -18.09
N TYR A 404 -9.45 2.07 -18.80
CA TYR A 404 -10.51 3.06 -18.58
C TYR A 404 -10.98 3.67 -19.90
N TYR A 405 -12.25 4.08 -19.95
CA TYR A 405 -12.85 4.68 -21.14
C TYR A 405 -13.93 5.70 -20.76
N VAL A 406 -14.12 6.71 -21.61
CA VAL A 406 -15.25 7.66 -21.49
C VAL A 406 -16.48 7.02 -22.10
N ALA A 407 -17.46 6.66 -21.27
CA ALA A 407 -18.76 6.19 -21.70
C ALA A 407 -19.57 7.36 -22.26
N ARG A 408 -19.98 7.23 -23.52
CA ARG A 408 -20.78 8.23 -24.25
C ARG A 408 -22.28 7.90 -24.29
N ASP A 409 -22.65 6.71 -23.83
CA ASP A 409 -24.03 6.24 -23.81
C ASP A 409 -24.87 6.96 -22.75
N GLU A 410 -26.18 6.96 -22.93
CA GLU A 410 -27.13 7.44 -21.93
C GLU A 410 -26.90 6.71 -20.59
N ASN A 411 -26.53 7.48 -19.57
CA ASN A 411 -26.43 6.99 -18.20
C ASN A 411 -27.60 7.55 -17.36
N PRO A 412 -28.02 6.81 -16.32
CA PRO A 412 -29.23 7.14 -15.57
C PRO A 412 -29.03 8.22 -14.49
N MET A 413 -27.91 8.97 -14.51
CA MET A 413 -27.55 9.90 -13.43
C MET A 413 -28.58 11.01 -13.21
N HIS A 414 -29.14 11.59 -14.27
CA HIS A 414 -30.21 12.59 -14.15
C HIS A 414 -31.47 12.00 -13.49
N ILE A 415 -31.80 10.75 -13.78
CA ILE A 415 -32.97 10.07 -13.19
C ILE A 415 -32.72 9.84 -11.69
N TYR A 416 -31.51 9.40 -11.32
CA TYR A 416 -31.13 9.22 -9.93
C TYR A 416 -31.14 10.53 -9.15
N LEU A 417 -30.65 11.62 -9.76
CA LEU A 417 -30.67 12.95 -9.17
C LEU A 417 -32.10 13.49 -8.98
N ASN A 418 -33.01 13.23 -9.95
CA ASN A 418 -34.42 13.61 -9.81
C ASN A 418 -35.09 12.90 -8.64
N VAL A 419 -34.80 11.61 -8.43
CA VAL A 419 -35.26 10.88 -7.24
C VAL A 419 -34.71 11.51 -5.97
N HIS A 420 -33.42 11.87 -5.94
CA HIS A 420 -32.84 12.58 -4.80
C HIS A 420 -33.55 13.92 -4.53
N GLY A 421 -33.85 14.70 -5.57
CA GLY A 421 -34.59 15.95 -5.46
C GLY A 421 -35.99 15.77 -4.85
N MET A 422 -36.73 14.74 -5.29
CA MET A 422 -38.02 14.37 -4.69
C MET A 422 -37.86 14.01 -3.21
N LEU A 423 -36.83 13.23 -2.86
CA LEU A 423 -36.56 12.85 -1.47
C LEU A 423 -36.23 14.06 -0.60
N GLU A 424 -35.49 15.02 -1.13
CA GLU A 424 -35.18 16.25 -0.40
C GLU A 424 -36.42 17.11 -0.15
N GLN A 425 -37.36 17.19 -1.11
CA GLN A 425 -38.65 17.84 -0.87
C GLN A 425 -39.43 17.19 0.28
N LEU A 426 -39.40 15.84 0.37
CA LEU A 426 -40.01 15.11 1.49
C LEU A 426 -39.30 15.41 2.82
N ARG A 427 -37.97 15.55 2.83
CA ARG A 427 -37.21 15.95 4.03
C ARG A 427 -37.55 17.39 4.46
N GLN A 428 -37.64 18.33 3.53
CA GLN A 428 -38.02 19.72 3.81
C GLN A 428 -39.43 19.82 4.40
N LYS A 429 -40.36 19.03 3.85
CA LYS A 429 -41.71 18.90 4.42
C LYS A 429 -41.67 18.33 5.84
N ALA A 430 -40.92 17.25 6.06
CA ALA A 430 -40.76 16.64 7.37
C ALA A 430 -40.12 17.59 8.40
N GLU A 431 -39.15 18.40 7.98
CA GLU A 431 -38.51 19.44 8.80
C GLU A 431 -39.50 20.53 9.21
N THR A 432 -40.36 20.97 8.28
CA THR A 432 -41.38 21.99 8.54
C THR A 432 -42.48 21.45 9.46
N GLU A 433 -42.93 20.21 9.23
CA GLU A 433 -44.01 19.57 9.98
C GLU A 433 -43.53 18.88 11.27
N LYS A 434 -42.21 18.86 11.52
CA LYS A 434 -41.56 18.11 12.62
C LYS A 434 -41.95 16.63 12.65
N THR A 435 -42.01 16.03 11.46
CA THR A 435 -42.32 14.61 11.28
C THR A 435 -41.07 13.84 10.84
N ARG A 436 -41.22 12.52 10.66
CA ARG A 436 -40.14 11.65 10.16
C ARG A 436 -39.85 11.93 8.68
N GLY A 437 -38.57 11.87 8.32
CA GLY A 437 -38.13 11.86 6.93
C GLY A 437 -38.45 10.57 6.19
N PRO A 438 -38.24 10.54 4.86
CA PRO A 438 -38.59 9.39 4.03
C PRO A 438 -37.70 8.18 4.33
N ARG A 439 -38.31 6.99 4.41
CA ARG A 439 -37.62 5.70 4.50
C ARG A 439 -37.69 4.97 3.17
N ILE A 440 -36.52 4.65 2.62
CA ILE A 440 -36.36 4.15 1.27
C ILE A 440 -35.73 2.78 1.30
N MET A 441 -36.23 1.86 0.48
CA MET A 441 -35.63 0.55 0.27
C MET A 441 -35.22 0.41 -1.20
N VAL A 442 -33.97 0.05 -1.46
CA VAL A 442 -33.45 -0.18 -2.81
C VAL A 442 -33.30 -1.68 -3.05
N THR A 443 -34.02 -2.21 -4.05
CA THR A 443 -34.08 -3.64 -4.38
C THR A 443 -33.90 -3.90 -5.87
N GLY A 444 -33.68 -5.16 -6.24
CA GLY A 444 -33.43 -5.62 -7.60
C GLY A 444 -32.54 -6.87 -7.65
N LEU A 445 -32.40 -7.43 -8.85
CA LEU A 445 -31.56 -8.61 -9.12
C LEU A 445 -30.08 -8.38 -8.71
N PRO A 446 -29.27 -9.45 -8.54
CA PRO A 446 -27.82 -9.30 -8.38
C PRO A 446 -27.22 -8.44 -9.49
N ASP A 447 -26.17 -7.69 -9.16
CA ASP A 447 -25.36 -6.93 -10.14
C ASP A 447 -26.15 -5.90 -10.98
N VAL A 448 -27.11 -5.19 -10.35
CA VAL A 448 -27.84 -4.04 -10.94
C VAL A 448 -27.44 -2.66 -10.39
N GLY A 449 -26.45 -2.61 -9.47
CA GLY A 449 -25.94 -1.34 -8.93
C GLY A 449 -26.63 -0.82 -7.67
N LYS A 450 -27.37 -1.65 -6.92
CA LYS A 450 -28.08 -1.28 -5.67
C LYS A 450 -27.20 -0.49 -4.69
N SER A 451 -26.05 -1.05 -4.33
CA SER A 451 -25.07 -0.44 -3.43
C SER A 451 -24.62 0.94 -3.91
N THR A 452 -24.36 1.09 -5.21
CA THR A 452 -23.92 2.35 -5.82
C THR A 452 -25.02 3.41 -5.74
N VAL A 453 -26.28 3.05 -6.02
CA VAL A 453 -27.43 3.96 -5.91
C VAL A 453 -27.64 4.38 -4.45
N CYS A 454 -27.60 3.44 -3.51
CA CYS A 454 -27.65 3.76 -2.08
C CYS A 454 -26.56 4.75 -1.67
N ARG A 455 -25.31 4.51 -2.11
CA ARG A 455 -24.16 5.39 -1.84
C ARG A 455 -24.36 6.79 -2.39
N MET A 456 -24.85 6.94 -3.63
CA MET A 456 -25.16 8.24 -4.23
C MET A 456 -26.23 8.99 -3.45
N LEU A 457 -27.35 8.33 -3.11
CA LEU A 457 -28.47 8.96 -2.40
C LEU A 457 -28.06 9.51 -1.03
N VAL A 458 -27.25 8.78 -0.26
CA VAL A 458 -26.76 9.24 1.05
C VAL A 458 -25.65 10.29 0.93
N ASN A 459 -24.78 10.19 -0.09
CA ASN A 459 -23.75 11.19 -0.35
C ASN A 459 -24.34 12.55 -0.73
N TRP A 460 -25.33 12.57 -1.63
CA TRP A 460 -26.03 13.81 -2.00
C TRP A 460 -26.77 14.41 -0.80
N ALA A 461 -27.42 13.59 0.02
CA ALA A 461 -28.06 14.07 1.25
C ALA A 461 -27.05 14.68 2.22
N ALA A 462 -25.89 14.03 2.42
CA ALA A 462 -24.82 14.55 3.26
C ALA A 462 -24.21 15.87 2.72
N ARG A 463 -24.14 16.05 1.39
CA ARG A 463 -23.73 17.32 0.75
C ARG A 463 -24.68 18.47 1.09
N LEU A 464 -25.98 18.18 1.20
CA LEU A 464 -26.99 19.14 1.64
C LEU A 464 -27.05 19.29 3.18
N GLY A 465 -26.07 18.72 3.90
CA GLY A 465 -25.98 18.81 5.34
C GLY A 465 -26.97 17.92 6.08
N ARG A 466 -27.68 17.00 5.41
CA ARG A 466 -28.54 15.98 6.05
C ARG A 466 -27.67 14.87 6.67
N THR A 467 -28.26 14.06 7.55
CA THR A 467 -27.59 12.93 8.23
C THR A 467 -28.43 11.64 8.13
N PRO A 468 -28.63 11.09 6.91
CA PRO A 468 -29.44 9.89 6.75
C PRO A 468 -28.80 8.67 7.42
N ILE A 469 -29.62 7.72 7.83
CA ILE A 469 -29.16 6.41 8.30
C ILE A 469 -29.07 5.47 7.08
N LEU A 470 -27.87 4.97 6.79
CA LEU A 470 -27.65 3.91 5.81
C LEU A 470 -27.76 2.57 6.53
N VAL A 471 -28.63 1.68 6.04
CA VAL A 471 -28.78 0.30 6.49
C VAL A 471 -28.36 -0.61 5.34
N ASP A 472 -27.42 -1.52 5.59
CA ASP A 472 -26.96 -2.51 4.64
C ASP A 472 -27.34 -3.92 5.10
N LEU A 473 -28.29 -4.51 4.39
CA LEU A 473 -28.81 -5.86 4.64
C LEU A 473 -28.14 -6.91 3.75
N ASP A 474 -27.19 -6.54 2.89
CA ASP A 474 -26.45 -7.48 2.05
C ASP A 474 -25.32 -8.14 2.85
N VAL A 475 -25.60 -9.34 3.38
CA VAL A 475 -24.63 -10.15 4.12
C VAL A 475 -23.48 -10.66 3.25
N GLY A 476 -23.63 -10.67 1.91
CA GLY A 476 -22.59 -11.15 1.00
C GLY A 476 -21.58 -10.07 0.62
N GLN A 477 -22.04 -8.82 0.49
CA GLN A 477 -21.24 -7.65 0.07
C GLN A 477 -21.57 -6.41 0.90
N ASN A 478 -21.42 -6.51 2.22
CA ASN A 478 -21.72 -5.41 3.14
C ASN A 478 -20.73 -4.24 2.93
N GLN A 479 -21.24 -3.01 2.85
CA GLN A 479 -20.42 -1.79 2.66
C GLN A 479 -19.96 -1.14 3.97
N ILE A 480 -20.60 -1.47 5.10
CA ILE A 480 -20.36 -0.85 6.41
C ILE A 480 -19.46 -1.72 7.28
N SER A 481 -19.58 -3.04 7.18
CA SER A 481 -18.86 -4.02 8.00
C SER A 481 -18.37 -5.18 7.14
N ILE A 482 -17.72 -6.17 7.76
CA ILE A 482 -17.28 -7.38 7.07
C ILE A 482 -18.47 -8.22 6.55
N PRO A 483 -18.26 -9.15 5.60
CA PRO A 483 -19.29 -10.07 5.15
C PRO A 483 -19.89 -10.88 6.31
N GLY A 484 -21.09 -11.43 6.13
CA GLY A 484 -21.84 -12.16 7.16
C GLY A 484 -22.48 -11.28 8.21
N THR A 485 -22.67 -9.99 7.91
CA THR A 485 -23.21 -9.02 8.86
C THR A 485 -24.36 -8.23 8.25
N ILE A 486 -25.24 -7.77 9.14
CA ILE A 486 -26.23 -6.74 8.85
C ILE A 486 -25.81 -5.51 9.63
N ALA A 487 -25.72 -4.37 8.95
CA ALA A 487 -25.11 -3.18 9.54
C ALA A 487 -25.90 -1.90 9.24
N ALA A 488 -25.80 -0.91 10.12
CA ALA A 488 -26.35 0.42 9.91
C ALA A 488 -25.42 1.51 10.47
N MET A 489 -25.36 2.66 9.81
CA MET A 489 -24.58 3.81 10.26
C MET A 489 -25.23 5.14 9.88
N VAL A 490 -24.91 6.19 10.63
CA VAL A 490 -25.33 7.56 10.28
C VAL A 490 -24.30 8.16 9.33
N VAL A 491 -24.73 8.57 8.14
CA VAL A 491 -23.84 9.21 7.15
C VAL A 491 -23.87 10.72 7.37
N ARG A 492 -22.79 11.26 7.94
CA ARG A 492 -22.68 12.70 8.27
C ARG A 492 -21.94 13.51 7.22
N ARG A 493 -21.08 12.86 6.45
CA ARG A 493 -20.25 13.45 5.40
C ARG A 493 -20.25 12.51 4.21
N PRO A 494 -20.08 13.03 2.98
CA PRO A 494 -19.91 12.19 1.81
C PRO A 494 -18.75 11.21 2.01
N ALA A 495 -18.89 10.02 1.45
CA ALA A 495 -17.84 9.00 1.45
C ALA A 495 -16.56 9.58 0.84
N SER A 496 -15.40 9.27 1.43
CA SER A 496 -14.11 9.46 0.78
C SER A 496 -14.08 8.70 -0.55
N VAL A 497 -13.45 9.31 -1.56
CA VAL A 497 -13.22 8.66 -2.85
C VAL A 497 -12.37 7.40 -2.66
N GLU A 498 -11.35 7.50 -1.81
CA GLU A 498 -10.33 6.46 -1.62
C GLU A 498 -10.75 5.45 -0.54
N GLU A 499 -11.26 5.95 0.59
CA GLU A 499 -11.51 5.14 1.80
C GLU A 499 -12.99 4.77 2.00
N GLY A 500 -13.90 5.29 1.17
CA GLY A 500 -15.33 5.04 1.33
C GLY A 500 -15.94 5.77 2.54
N PHE A 501 -16.97 5.18 3.15
CA PHE A 501 -17.66 5.81 4.28
C PHE A 501 -16.78 5.80 5.53
N ARG A 502 -16.77 6.92 6.25
CA ARG A 502 -16.14 6.96 7.58
C ARG A 502 -17.01 6.22 8.58
N ILE A 503 -16.60 5.02 8.95
CA ILE A 503 -17.36 4.15 9.85
C ILE A 503 -17.22 4.67 11.29
N GLU A 504 -18.19 5.44 11.76
CA GLU A 504 -18.28 5.96 13.13
C GLU A 504 -19.49 5.35 13.86
N MET A 505 -19.22 4.61 14.95
CA MET A 505 -20.24 3.98 15.80
C MET A 505 -21.33 3.24 14.98
N PRO A 506 -20.96 2.26 14.13
CA PRO A 506 -21.93 1.48 13.39
C PRO A 506 -22.74 0.57 14.34
N LEU A 507 -23.99 0.31 13.99
CA LEU A 507 -24.75 -0.81 14.55
C LEU A 507 -24.46 -2.02 13.67
N VAL A 508 -23.90 -3.08 14.24
CA VAL A 508 -23.55 -4.30 13.50
C VAL A 508 -24.13 -5.50 14.22
N PHE A 509 -24.81 -6.36 13.48
CA PHE A 509 -25.33 -7.63 13.95
C PHE A 509 -24.67 -8.76 13.17
N HIS A 510 -24.32 -9.82 13.91
CA HIS A 510 -23.71 -11.02 13.35
C HIS A 510 -24.78 -11.94 12.77
N TYR A 511 -24.67 -12.23 11.47
CA TYR A 511 -25.49 -13.26 10.81
C TYR A 511 -24.69 -14.55 10.58
N GLY A 512 -23.41 -14.41 10.21
CA GLY A 512 -22.45 -15.51 10.12
C GLY A 512 -22.37 -16.24 8.78
N TYR A 513 -23.35 -16.04 7.88
CA TYR A 513 -23.41 -16.70 6.57
C TYR A 513 -23.27 -15.74 5.40
N LYS A 514 -22.83 -16.25 4.25
CA LYS A 514 -22.58 -15.47 3.02
C LYS A 514 -23.86 -15.15 2.23
N THR A 515 -24.95 -15.88 2.46
CA THR A 515 -26.23 -15.67 1.78
C THR A 515 -27.39 -15.80 2.75
N PRO A 516 -28.49 -15.03 2.59
CA PRO A 516 -29.66 -15.12 3.48
C PRO A 516 -30.38 -16.47 3.43
N GLY A 517 -30.22 -17.23 2.34
CA GLY A 517 -30.90 -18.51 2.13
C GLY A 517 -30.42 -19.63 3.07
N GLU A 518 -29.22 -19.49 3.66
CA GLU A 518 -28.70 -20.47 4.63
C GLU A 518 -29.59 -20.56 5.88
N ASN A 519 -30.13 -19.42 6.31
CA ASN A 519 -31.01 -19.32 7.46
C ASN A 519 -31.88 -18.06 7.38
N ILE A 520 -33.00 -18.14 6.64
CA ILE A 520 -33.87 -16.98 6.40
C ILE A 520 -34.63 -16.55 7.67
N GLY A 521 -34.91 -17.48 8.58
CA GLY A 521 -35.56 -17.21 9.87
C GLY A 521 -34.70 -16.30 10.74
N LEU A 522 -33.44 -16.70 10.95
CA LEU A 522 -32.45 -15.89 11.66
C LEU A 522 -32.24 -14.51 10.99
N TYR A 523 -32.15 -14.49 9.67
CA TYR A 523 -31.97 -13.25 8.90
C TYR A 523 -33.10 -12.23 9.20
N ASN A 524 -34.36 -12.68 9.19
CA ASN A 524 -35.51 -11.84 9.48
C ASN A 524 -35.62 -11.42 10.97
N GLU A 525 -35.19 -12.26 11.90
CA GLU A 525 -35.11 -11.90 13.33
C GLU A 525 -34.07 -10.80 13.57
N ILE A 526 -32.89 -10.93 12.96
CA ILE A 526 -31.84 -9.90 13.07
C ILE A 526 -32.30 -8.59 12.40
N ILE A 527 -32.97 -8.66 11.25
CA ILE A 527 -33.57 -7.48 10.61
C ILE A 527 -34.55 -6.77 11.56
N SER A 528 -35.38 -7.54 12.26
CA SER A 528 -36.36 -7.00 13.21
C SER A 528 -35.68 -6.27 14.37
N SER A 529 -34.61 -6.86 14.90
CA SER A 529 -33.78 -6.24 15.94
C SER A 529 -33.11 -4.97 15.40
N MET A 530 -32.48 -5.03 14.22
CA MET A 530 -31.84 -3.89 13.57
C MET A 530 -32.81 -2.72 13.37
N ALA A 531 -34.01 -2.98 12.85
CA ALA A 531 -35.03 -1.96 12.64
C ALA A 531 -35.44 -1.27 13.95
N MET A 532 -35.60 -2.03 15.05
CA MET A 532 -35.86 -1.47 16.37
C MET A 532 -34.76 -0.48 16.80
N TYR A 533 -33.48 -0.86 16.70
CA TYR A 533 -32.37 0.05 17.05
C TYR A 533 -32.24 1.24 16.11
N VAL A 534 -32.55 1.06 14.81
CA VAL A 534 -32.58 2.17 13.84
C VAL A 534 -33.70 3.15 14.18
N ASN A 535 -34.88 2.67 14.57
CA ASN A 535 -35.98 3.52 15.03
C ASN A 535 -35.57 4.35 16.25
N ILE A 536 -35.04 3.69 17.29
CA ILE A 536 -34.54 4.36 18.49
C ILE A 536 -33.48 5.40 18.14
N ARG A 537 -32.52 5.06 17.26
CA ARG A 537 -31.44 5.98 16.88
C ARG A 537 -31.95 7.17 16.07
N SER A 538 -32.94 6.94 15.22
CA SER A 538 -33.59 7.97 14.39
C SER A 538 -34.36 8.95 15.28
N GLU A 539 -35.20 8.46 16.18
CA GLU A 539 -36.07 9.28 17.04
C GLU A 539 -35.30 10.11 18.08
N ASN A 540 -34.15 9.61 18.56
CA ASN A 540 -33.33 10.34 19.53
C ASN A 540 -32.52 11.49 18.93
N VAL A 541 -32.43 11.60 17.59
CA VAL A 541 -31.65 12.65 16.92
C VAL A 541 -32.52 13.28 15.82
N GLU A 542 -33.10 14.45 16.11
CA GLU A 542 -34.02 15.18 15.20
C GLU A 542 -33.47 15.28 13.77
N LYS A 543 -32.18 15.61 13.63
CA LYS A 543 -31.54 15.70 12.31
C LYS A 543 -31.55 14.38 11.55
N SER A 544 -31.33 13.25 12.23
CA SER A 544 -31.40 11.90 11.63
C SER A 544 -32.84 11.51 11.33
N LEU A 545 -33.78 11.85 12.23
CA LEU A 545 -35.21 11.64 12.06
C LEU A 545 -35.71 12.26 10.75
N ILE A 546 -35.42 13.54 10.54
CA ILE A 546 -35.78 14.31 9.33
C ILE A 546 -35.04 13.80 8.09
N SER A 547 -33.80 13.36 8.25
CA SER A 547 -32.97 12.92 7.11
C SER A 547 -33.43 11.59 6.51
N GLY A 548 -34.11 10.76 7.31
CA GLY A 548 -34.68 9.49 6.89
C GLY A 548 -33.67 8.34 6.86
N VAL A 549 -34.11 7.22 6.26
CA VAL A 549 -33.37 5.95 6.23
C VAL A 549 -33.24 5.45 4.79
N VAL A 550 -32.07 4.95 4.42
CA VAL A 550 -31.82 4.28 3.12
C VAL A 550 -31.42 2.85 3.39
N VAL A 551 -32.21 1.89 2.92
CA VAL A 551 -32.02 0.45 3.12
C VAL A 551 -31.52 -0.19 1.82
N ASN A 552 -30.28 -0.68 1.83
CA ASN A 552 -29.71 -1.51 0.78
C ASN A 552 -30.06 -2.98 1.01
N THR A 553 -30.52 -3.69 -0.01
CA THR A 553 -30.87 -5.11 0.08
C THR A 553 -29.94 -6.01 -0.73
N CYS A 554 -29.89 -7.30 -0.38
CA CYS A 554 -29.23 -8.31 -1.20
C CYS A 554 -30.02 -8.59 -2.50
N GLY A 555 -29.42 -9.36 -3.42
CA GLY A 555 -30.06 -9.78 -4.67
C GLY A 555 -30.92 -11.06 -4.59
N TYR A 556 -31.24 -11.55 -3.40
CA TYR A 556 -31.99 -12.80 -3.20
C TYR A 556 -33.50 -12.55 -3.28
N ILE A 557 -34.04 -12.50 -4.50
CA ILE A 557 -35.39 -11.96 -4.76
C ILE A 557 -36.46 -13.04 -5.07
N ARG A 558 -36.12 -14.32 -5.00
CA ARG A 558 -37.02 -15.43 -5.37
C ARG A 558 -37.52 -16.16 -4.11
N GLN A 559 -38.74 -16.73 -4.20
CA GLN A 559 -39.36 -17.56 -3.15
C GLN A 559 -39.29 -16.92 -1.75
N GLU A 560 -38.63 -17.55 -0.78
CA GLU A 560 -38.48 -17.07 0.60
C GLU A 560 -37.79 -15.70 0.69
N GLY A 561 -36.91 -15.38 -0.27
CA GLY A 561 -36.28 -14.07 -0.36
C GLY A 561 -37.27 -12.94 -0.65
N TYR A 562 -38.33 -13.21 -1.42
CA TYR A 562 -39.38 -12.23 -1.67
C TYR A 562 -40.23 -11.95 -0.43
N GLU A 563 -40.52 -12.98 0.37
CA GLU A 563 -41.22 -12.81 1.66
C GLU A 563 -40.36 -12.01 2.65
N SER A 564 -39.04 -12.25 2.67
CA SER A 564 -38.10 -11.45 3.47
C SER A 564 -38.09 -9.98 3.06
N PHE A 565 -38.21 -9.65 1.76
CA PHE A 565 -38.33 -8.25 1.33
C PHE A 565 -39.60 -7.56 1.81
N LYS A 566 -40.75 -8.24 1.78
CA LYS A 566 -41.98 -7.71 2.37
C LYS A 566 -41.82 -7.50 3.87
N HIS A 567 -41.14 -8.43 4.55
CA HIS A 567 -40.79 -8.29 5.96
C HIS A 567 -39.91 -7.05 6.21
N VAL A 568 -38.86 -6.83 5.41
CA VAL A 568 -38.01 -5.62 5.48
C VAL A 568 -38.84 -4.35 5.29
N ALA A 569 -39.66 -4.29 4.24
CA ALA A 569 -40.47 -3.12 3.93
C ALA A 569 -41.41 -2.75 5.09
N LYS A 570 -42.05 -3.76 5.69
CA LYS A 570 -42.92 -3.59 6.86
C LYS A 570 -42.14 -3.20 8.12
N THR A 571 -41.05 -3.89 8.42
CA THR A 571 -40.30 -3.71 9.69
C THR A 571 -39.60 -2.35 9.75
N PHE A 572 -39.11 -1.85 8.62
CA PHE A 572 -38.51 -0.53 8.53
C PHE A 572 -39.53 0.59 8.26
N ASP A 573 -40.84 0.30 8.18
CA ASP A 573 -41.89 1.27 7.82
C ASP A 573 -41.54 2.08 6.56
N VAL A 574 -41.16 1.38 5.49
CA VAL A 574 -40.67 1.94 4.23
C VAL A 574 -41.78 2.71 3.52
N ASP A 575 -41.50 3.96 3.14
CA ASP A 575 -42.42 4.81 2.37
C ASP A 575 -42.27 4.60 0.86
N ILE A 576 -41.03 4.34 0.41
CA ILE A 576 -40.67 4.27 -1.01
C ILE A 576 -39.77 3.07 -1.29
N ILE A 577 -40.15 2.23 -2.25
CA ILE A 577 -39.31 1.16 -2.77
C ILE A 577 -38.78 1.53 -4.15
N ILE A 578 -37.46 1.54 -4.30
CA ILE A 578 -36.77 1.74 -5.57
C ILE A 578 -36.38 0.37 -6.12
N VAL A 579 -36.93 0.00 -7.27
CA VAL A 579 -36.66 -1.25 -7.97
C VAL A 579 -35.73 -0.97 -9.15
N LEU A 580 -34.52 -1.54 -9.12
CA LEU A 580 -33.55 -1.42 -10.21
C LEU A 580 -33.73 -2.55 -11.23
N ASP A 581 -33.95 -2.15 -12.50
CA ASP A 581 -33.93 -3.02 -13.68
C ASP A 581 -34.85 -4.26 -13.57
N SER A 582 -36.07 -4.08 -13.04
CA SER A 582 -37.06 -5.17 -12.93
C SER A 582 -38.52 -4.68 -12.88
N GLU A 583 -39.19 -4.68 -14.03
CA GLU A 583 -40.62 -4.34 -14.12
C GLU A 583 -41.53 -5.37 -13.45
N TRP A 584 -41.19 -6.66 -13.58
CA TRP A 584 -41.92 -7.73 -12.90
C TRP A 584 -41.94 -7.53 -11.38
N LEU A 585 -40.78 -7.26 -10.79
CA LEU A 585 -40.68 -7.07 -9.34
C LEU A 585 -41.43 -5.81 -8.91
N SER A 586 -41.35 -4.74 -9.70
CA SER A 586 -42.08 -3.50 -9.45
C SER A 586 -43.60 -3.71 -9.44
N THR A 587 -44.13 -4.39 -10.46
CA THR A 587 -45.56 -4.69 -10.59
C THR A 587 -46.04 -5.55 -9.41
N LYS A 588 -45.26 -6.57 -9.06
CA LYS A 588 -45.59 -7.47 -7.95
C LYS A 588 -45.58 -6.75 -6.59
N LEU A 589 -44.56 -5.94 -6.31
CA LEU A 589 -44.47 -5.15 -5.07
C LEU A 589 -45.59 -4.11 -4.97
N THR A 590 -45.97 -3.49 -6.10
CA THR A 590 -47.09 -2.54 -6.13
C THR A 590 -48.42 -3.21 -5.77
N SER A 591 -48.63 -4.44 -6.25
CA SER A 591 -49.81 -5.24 -5.90
C SER A 591 -49.81 -5.69 -4.44
N ASP A 592 -48.67 -6.18 -3.94
CA ASP A 592 -48.59 -6.79 -2.61
C ASP A 592 -48.46 -5.77 -1.46
N LEU A 593 -48.05 -4.53 -1.75
CA LEU A 593 -47.82 -3.46 -0.77
C LEU A 593 -48.51 -2.14 -1.18
N PRO A 594 -49.85 -2.06 -1.16
CA PRO A 594 -50.62 -0.93 -1.71
C PRO A 594 -50.41 0.42 -0.99
N GLY A 595 -49.73 0.46 0.16
CA GLY A 595 -49.40 1.68 0.90
C GLY A 595 -48.00 2.23 0.66
N VAL A 596 -47.18 1.55 -0.14
CA VAL A 596 -45.76 1.91 -0.36
C VAL A 596 -45.56 2.37 -1.80
N LYS A 597 -44.93 3.52 -2.00
CA LYS A 597 -44.68 4.04 -3.35
C LYS A 597 -43.55 3.25 -4.03
N VAL A 598 -43.85 2.57 -5.13
CA VAL A 598 -42.83 1.84 -5.90
C VAL A 598 -42.35 2.69 -7.09
N ILE A 599 -41.04 2.81 -7.24
CA ILE A 599 -40.38 3.54 -8.34
C ILE A 599 -39.42 2.60 -9.05
N THR A 600 -39.56 2.45 -10.36
CA THR A 600 -38.63 1.66 -11.18
C THR A 600 -37.55 2.56 -11.77
N LEU A 601 -36.30 2.16 -11.65
CA LEU A 601 -35.14 2.86 -12.18
C LEU A 601 -34.31 1.94 -13.09
N PRO A 602 -33.76 2.45 -14.20
CA PRO A 602 -32.83 1.69 -15.02
C PRO A 602 -31.50 1.46 -14.29
N LYS A 603 -30.80 0.35 -14.62
CA LYS A 603 -29.42 0.15 -14.18
C LYS A 603 -28.45 1.00 -15.02
N SER A 604 -27.31 1.36 -14.44
CA SER A 604 -26.21 1.93 -15.23
C SER A 604 -25.56 0.86 -16.11
N GLY A 605 -25.24 1.20 -17.36
CA GLY A 605 -24.47 0.33 -18.25
C GLY A 605 -23.04 0.05 -17.76
N GLY A 606 -22.55 0.81 -16.77
CA GLY A 606 -21.24 0.58 -16.13
C GLY A 606 -21.25 -0.54 -15.08
N VAL A 607 -22.40 -1.14 -14.78
CA VAL A 607 -22.48 -2.24 -13.81
C VAL A 607 -22.04 -3.55 -14.46
N VAL A 608 -21.00 -4.16 -13.88
CA VAL A 608 -20.41 -5.41 -14.38
C VAL A 608 -20.79 -6.58 -13.46
N PRO A 609 -21.21 -7.74 -14.00
CA PRO A 609 -21.46 -8.96 -13.24
C PRO A 609 -20.21 -9.42 -12.46
N LYS A 610 -20.38 -9.88 -11.21
CA LYS A 610 -19.25 -10.07 -10.28
C LYS A 610 -18.84 -11.54 -10.06
N ASP A 611 -19.32 -12.51 -10.82
CA ASP A 611 -19.33 -13.92 -10.40
C ASP A 611 -17.97 -14.55 -10.03
N ALA A 612 -16.84 -14.12 -10.61
CA ALA A 612 -15.50 -14.60 -10.22
C ALA A 612 -14.81 -13.76 -9.12
N ALA A 613 -15.31 -12.56 -8.79
CA ALA A 613 -14.62 -11.58 -7.94
C ALA A 613 -15.25 -11.39 -6.55
N LYS A 614 -16.35 -12.12 -6.23
CA LYS A 614 -17.09 -11.96 -4.96
C LYS A 614 -16.25 -12.37 -3.74
N ASP A 615 -15.47 -13.44 -3.83
CA ASP A 615 -14.66 -13.90 -2.71
C ASP A 615 -13.46 -12.99 -2.46
N LYS A 616 -12.79 -12.50 -3.51
CA LYS A 616 -11.73 -11.49 -3.39
C LYS A 616 -12.23 -10.19 -2.74
N PHE A 617 -13.45 -9.75 -3.08
CA PHE A 617 -14.07 -8.59 -2.43
C PHE A 617 -14.28 -8.82 -0.92
N ARG A 618 -14.80 -10.00 -0.56
CA ARG A 618 -15.05 -10.38 0.84
C ARG A 618 -13.77 -10.42 1.65
N GLU A 619 -12.73 -11.03 1.10
CA GLU A 619 -11.40 -11.10 1.71
C GLU A 619 -10.80 -9.70 1.89
N ASN A 620 -10.86 -8.86 0.85
CA ASN A 620 -10.40 -7.47 0.93
C ASN A 620 -11.14 -6.67 2.00
N LYS A 621 -12.46 -6.87 2.17
CA LYS A 621 -13.24 -6.20 3.21
C LYS A 621 -12.87 -6.65 4.63
N ILE A 622 -12.55 -7.93 4.81
CA ILE A 622 -12.03 -8.43 6.09
C ILE A 622 -10.64 -7.86 6.35
N ARG A 623 -9.77 -7.82 5.35
CA ARG A 623 -8.44 -7.21 5.44
C ARG A 623 -8.53 -5.72 5.81
N GLU A 624 -9.39 -4.96 5.15
CA GLU A 624 -9.64 -3.54 5.42
C GLU A 624 -10.11 -3.30 6.86
N TYR A 625 -10.88 -4.22 7.44
CA TYR A 625 -11.30 -4.13 8.84
C TYR A 625 -10.12 -4.21 9.83
N PHE A 626 -9.12 -5.06 9.57
CA PHE A 626 -7.96 -5.23 10.47
C PHE A 626 -6.82 -4.26 10.18
N TYR A 627 -6.55 -3.98 8.90
CA TYR A 627 -5.38 -3.23 8.45
C TYR A 627 -5.72 -1.82 7.95
N GLY A 628 -7.00 -1.51 7.77
CA GLY A 628 -7.45 -0.28 7.14
C GLY A 628 -7.32 -0.31 5.61
N PRO A 629 -7.92 0.66 4.90
CA PRO A 629 -7.94 0.70 3.43
C PRO A 629 -6.56 0.91 2.81
N ARG A 630 -5.61 1.46 3.58
CA ARG A 630 -4.23 1.76 3.15
C ARG A 630 -3.16 1.02 3.97
N ASN A 631 -3.53 -0.06 4.67
CA ASN A 631 -2.65 -0.72 5.64
C ASN A 631 -2.12 0.27 6.71
N ASN A 632 -2.95 1.24 7.09
CA ASN A 632 -2.63 2.31 8.04
C ASN A 632 -3.02 1.96 9.48
N ILE A 633 -3.64 0.80 9.70
CA ILE A 633 -3.97 0.26 11.02
C ILE A 633 -3.07 -0.95 11.28
N CYS A 634 -2.49 -1.01 12.47
CA CYS A 634 -1.68 -2.14 12.91
C CYS A 634 -2.52 -3.00 13.87
N PRO A 635 -3.08 -4.14 13.43
CA PRO A 635 -3.79 -5.03 14.33
C PRO A 635 -2.83 -5.70 15.32
N HIS A 636 -3.40 -6.20 16.40
CA HIS A 636 -2.68 -6.91 17.45
C HIS A 636 -2.85 -8.42 17.29
N VAL A 637 -1.80 -9.15 17.62
CA VAL A 637 -1.84 -10.61 17.76
C VAL A 637 -1.54 -10.95 19.21
N PHE A 638 -2.43 -11.71 19.84
CA PHE A 638 -2.24 -12.19 21.20
C PHE A 638 -2.83 -13.59 21.40
N THR A 639 -2.35 -14.27 22.42
CA THR A 639 -2.78 -15.62 22.78
C THR A 639 -3.73 -15.59 23.97
N ILE A 640 -4.76 -16.42 23.94
CA ILE A 640 -5.78 -16.55 24.99
C ILE A 640 -6.05 -18.02 25.30
N GLU A 641 -6.26 -18.35 26.57
CA GLU A 641 -6.60 -19.72 27.00
C GLU A 641 -8.04 -20.09 26.69
N PHE A 642 -8.30 -21.36 26.40
CA PHE A 642 -9.66 -21.86 26.11
C PHE A 642 -10.65 -21.59 27.25
N ASN A 643 -10.18 -21.58 28.50
CA ASN A 643 -11.05 -21.39 29.67
C ASN A 643 -11.46 -19.92 29.87
N GLU A 644 -10.75 -18.98 29.24
CA GLU A 644 -11.09 -17.55 29.35
C GLU A 644 -12.25 -17.14 28.44
N ILE A 645 -12.57 -17.93 27.41
CA ILE A 645 -13.57 -17.59 26.39
C ILE A 645 -14.67 -18.64 26.30
N LYS A 646 -15.84 -18.20 25.87
CA LYS A 646 -16.96 -19.09 25.52
C LYS A 646 -17.34 -18.83 24.08
N ILE A 647 -17.30 -19.88 23.27
CA ILE A 647 -17.55 -19.80 21.84
C ILE A 647 -18.90 -20.44 21.53
N TYR A 648 -19.71 -19.76 20.73
CA TYR A 648 -21.04 -20.20 20.33
C TYR A 648 -21.16 -20.24 18.81
N LYS A 649 -22.01 -21.15 18.32
CA LYS A 649 -22.48 -21.17 16.93
C LYS A 649 -23.99 -20.97 16.92
N ILE A 650 -24.48 -20.14 16.02
CA ILE A 650 -25.91 -19.93 15.81
C ILE A 650 -26.38 -20.90 14.73
N GLY A 651 -27.46 -21.62 14.99
CA GLY A 651 -28.06 -22.58 14.08
C GLY A 651 -27.55 -24.01 14.32
N ALA A 652 -28.47 -24.98 14.17
CA ALA A 652 -28.16 -26.40 14.16
C ALA A 652 -27.88 -26.88 12.71
N PRO A 653 -27.03 -27.91 12.52
CA PRO A 653 -26.84 -28.52 11.21
C PRO A 653 -28.19 -29.04 10.66
N GLN A 654 -28.43 -28.87 9.35
CA GLN A 654 -29.64 -29.34 8.71
C GLN A 654 -29.75 -30.87 8.88
N ILE A 655 -30.80 -31.31 9.57
CA ILE A 655 -31.15 -32.73 9.64
C ILE A 655 -31.93 -33.05 8.36
N PRO A 656 -31.52 -34.04 7.54
CA PRO A 656 -32.26 -34.42 6.35
C PRO A 656 -33.69 -34.81 6.71
N ASP A 657 -34.67 -34.47 5.87
CA ASP A 657 -36.09 -34.80 6.11
C ASP A 657 -36.32 -36.31 6.31
N SER A 658 -35.45 -37.16 5.76
CA SER A 658 -35.45 -38.62 5.95
C SER A 658 -35.19 -39.08 7.39
N CYS A 659 -34.63 -38.20 8.23
CA CYS A 659 -34.32 -38.47 9.63
C CYS A 659 -35.38 -37.91 10.59
N LEU A 660 -36.45 -37.29 10.07
CA LEU A 660 -37.59 -36.81 10.85
C LEU A 660 -38.71 -37.86 10.88
N PRO A 661 -39.36 -38.11 12.04
CA PRO A 661 -40.55 -38.95 12.11
C PRO A 661 -41.66 -38.42 11.20
N ALA A 662 -42.40 -39.31 10.53
CA ALA A 662 -43.47 -38.94 9.61
C ALA A 662 -44.48 -37.97 10.27
N GLY A 663 -44.62 -36.77 9.70
CA GLY A 663 -45.53 -35.73 10.18
C GLY A 663 -44.94 -34.73 11.19
N MET A 664 -43.67 -34.88 11.61
CA MET A 664 -43.00 -33.90 12.46
C MET A 664 -42.34 -32.79 11.63
N ILE A 665 -42.88 -31.57 11.74
CA ILE A 665 -42.23 -30.34 11.24
C ILE A 665 -41.47 -29.72 12.42
N LEU A 666 -40.14 -29.63 12.33
CA LEU A 666 -39.34 -28.96 13.35
C LEU A 666 -39.67 -27.46 13.38
N LYS A 667 -40.35 -26.99 14.43
CA LYS A 667 -40.47 -25.55 14.71
C LYS A 667 -39.12 -25.00 15.20
N ASN A 668 -38.52 -24.08 14.44
CA ASN A 668 -37.36 -23.24 14.81
C ASN A 668 -36.12 -23.95 15.42
N PRO A 669 -35.54 -25.00 14.78
CA PRO A 669 -34.21 -25.49 15.17
C PRO A 669 -33.08 -24.51 14.79
N TYR A 670 -33.36 -23.52 13.94
CA TYR A 670 -32.37 -22.67 13.26
C TYR A 670 -31.90 -21.44 14.06
N ASN A 671 -32.57 -21.07 15.15
CA ASN A 671 -32.20 -19.94 16.01
C ASN A 671 -31.60 -20.39 17.35
N LYS A 672 -31.22 -21.67 17.46
CA LYS A 672 -30.57 -22.19 18.66
C LYS A 672 -29.13 -21.71 18.74
N ILE A 673 -28.74 -21.31 19.93
CA ILE A 673 -27.39 -20.89 20.28
C ILE A 673 -26.71 -22.10 20.91
N LEU A 674 -25.69 -22.63 20.23
CA LEU A 674 -25.00 -23.85 20.64
C LEU A 674 -23.58 -23.52 21.12
N PRO A 675 -23.21 -23.86 22.37
CA PRO A 675 -21.82 -23.74 22.80
C PRO A 675 -20.97 -24.74 22.01
N ILE A 676 -19.81 -24.29 21.56
CA ILE A 676 -18.84 -25.13 20.85
C ILE A 676 -17.50 -25.12 21.58
N ALA A 677 -16.79 -26.24 21.53
CA ALA A 677 -15.44 -26.33 22.08
C ALA A 677 -14.43 -25.68 21.13
N ALA A 678 -13.42 -25.03 21.71
CA ALA A 678 -12.25 -24.60 20.96
C ALA A 678 -11.53 -25.83 20.38
N SER A 679 -11.35 -25.86 19.06
CA SER A 679 -10.76 -26.98 18.33
C SER A 679 -10.01 -26.48 17.09
N PRO A 680 -9.13 -27.30 16.48
CA PRO A 680 -8.42 -26.92 15.26
C PRO A 680 -9.36 -26.51 14.10
N ALA A 681 -10.62 -26.93 14.12
CA ALA A 681 -11.63 -26.51 13.13
C ALA A 681 -11.95 -25.01 13.17
N LEU A 682 -11.58 -24.29 14.25
CA LEU A 682 -11.74 -22.84 14.32
C LEU A 682 -10.63 -22.07 13.61
N MET A 683 -9.56 -22.74 13.17
CA MET A 683 -8.45 -22.09 12.49
C MET A 683 -8.96 -21.31 11.27
N HIS A 684 -8.50 -20.06 11.14
CA HIS A 684 -8.89 -19.08 10.13
C HIS A 684 -10.35 -18.60 10.17
N HIS A 685 -11.19 -19.09 11.09
CA HIS A 685 -12.55 -18.58 11.22
C HIS A 685 -12.56 -17.18 11.84
N VAL A 686 -13.45 -16.34 11.33
CA VAL A 686 -13.82 -15.07 11.93
C VAL A 686 -14.77 -15.33 13.11
N LEU A 687 -14.46 -14.72 14.25
CA LEU A 687 -15.29 -14.75 15.45
C LEU A 687 -15.83 -13.34 15.74
N ALA A 688 -17.15 -13.22 15.89
CA ALA A 688 -17.78 -11.99 16.33
C ALA A 688 -17.73 -11.88 17.86
N VAL A 689 -17.33 -10.71 18.36
CA VAL A 689 -17.26 -10.40 19.79
C VAL A 689 -18.58 -9.81 20.22
N SER A 690 -19.34 -10.50 21.07
CA SER A 690 -20.66 -10.02 21.52
C SER A 690 -20.56 -8.76 22.37
N SER A 691 -21.57 -7.88 22.31
CA SER A 691 -21.76 -6.83 23.32
C SER A 691 -22.48 -7.33 24.58
N SER A 692 -23.12 -8.49 24.51
CA SER A 692 -23.85 -9.11 25.62
C SER A 692 -22.96 -10.02 26.45
N ASN A 693 -23.17 -10.04 27.77
CA ASN A 693 -22.60 -11.05 28.66
C ASN A 693 -23.53 -12.25 28.85
N ASP A 694 -24.73 -12.19 28.28
CA ASP A 694 -25.75 -13.23 28.33
C ASP A 694 -25.82 -13.98 26.99
N PRO A 695 -25.55 -15.30 26.97
CA PRO A 695 -25.64 -16.14 25.78
C PRO A 695 -27.02 -16.16 25.13
N GLU A 696 -28.11 -15.94 25.87
CA GLU A 696 -29.46 -15.97 25.30
C GLU A 696 -29.75 -14.72 24.45
N GLN A 697 -29.01 -13.64 24.68
CA GLN A 697 -29.19 -12.35 24.00
C GLN A 697 -28.26 -12.15 22.79
N LEU A 698 -27.51 -13.18 22.37
CA LEU A 698 -26.54 -13.05 21.28
C LEU A 698 -27.18 -12.69 19.93
N LEU A 699 -28.46 -13.05 19.72
CA LEU A 699 -29.19 -12.75 18.47
C LEU A 699 -29.79 -11.33 18.44
N ALA A 700 -30.12 -10.79 19.62
CA ALA A 700 -30.88 -9.55 19.76
C ALA A 700 -30.00 -8.31 19.99
N LYS A 701 -28.68 -8.49 20.17
CA LYS A 701 -27.74 -7.41 20.49
C LYS A 701 -26.70 -7.22 19.42
N ASN A 702 -26.19 -5.99 19.34
CA ASN A 702 -25.07 -5.65 18.48
C ASN A 702 -23.78 -6.38 18.92
N ILE A 703 -22.80 -6.40 18.06
CA ILE A 703 -21.45 -6.88 18.38
C ILE A 703 -20.50 -5.70 18.64
N LEU A 704 -19.40 -5.98 19.33
CA LEU A 704 -18.32 -5.03 19.58
C LEU A 704 -17.30 -4.98 18.42
N GLY A 705 -17.19 -6.06 17.67
CA GLY A 705 -16.23 -6.20 16.57
C GLY A 705 -15.94 -7.68 16.27
N PHE A 706 -14.85 -7.91 15.56
CA PHE A 706 -14.40 -9.23 15.11
C PHE A 706 -12.95 -9.50 15.46
N VAL A 707 -12.64 -10.78 15.63
CA VAL A 707 -11.28 -11.33 15.72
C VAL A 707 -11.15 -12.52 14.78
N VAL A 708 -9.93 -12.88 14.38
CA VAL A 708 -9.66 -14.06 13.55
C VAL A 708 -8.74 -15.01 14.30
N VAL A 709 -9.08 -16.30 14.28
CA VAL A 709 -8.22 -17.34 14.86
C VAL A 709 -7.07 -17.63 13.90
N GLN A 710 -5.85 -17.24 14.25
CA GLN A 710 -4.66 -17.52 13.46
C GLN A 710 -4.10 -18.91 13.75
N GLN A 711 -4.14 -19.33 15.01
CA GLN A 711 -3.59 -20.61 15.44
C GLN A 711 -4.43 -21.21 16.58
N VAL A 712 -4.49 -22.53 16.62
CA VAL A 712 -5.09 -23.30 17.70
C VAL A 712 -4.04 -24.26 18.24
N ASP A 713 -3.61 -24.07 19.49
CA ASP A 713 -2.71 -24.99 20.19
C ASP A 713 -3.54 -25.86 21.13
N SER A 714 -3.75 -27.12 20.73
CA SER A 714 -4.57 -28.07 21.50
C SER A 714 -3.84 -28.61 22.72
N GLU A 715 -2.51 -28.66 22.71
CA GLU A 715 -1.69 -29.13 23.84
C GLU A 715 -1.67 -28.08 24.95
N LYS A 716 -1.40 -26.82 24.59
CA LYS A 716 -1.41 -25.70 25.53
C LYS A 716 -2.81 -25.19 25.84
N ARG A 717 -3.84 -25.65 25.11
CA ARG A 717 -5.24 -25.20 25.20
C ARG A 717 -5.37 -23.68 25.02
N THR A 718 -4.74 -23.15 23.97
CA THR A 718 -4.74 -21.71 23.65
C THR A 718 -5.13 -21.41 22.21
N LEU A 719 -5.71 -20.23 21.99
CA LEU A 719 -5.95 -19.64 20.67
C LEU A 719 -5.06 -18.42 20.48
N THR A 720 -4.45 -18.29 19.30
CA THR A 720 -3.80 -17.05 18.87
C THR A 720 -4.80 -16.28 18.00
N LEU A 721 -5.13 -15.06 18.42
CA LEU A 721 -6.15 -14.22 17.79
C LEU A 721 -5.52 -12.99 17.16
N LEU A 722 -5.94 -12.68 15.92
CA LEU A 722 -5.77 -11.38 15.29
C LEU A 722 -6.94 -10.48 15.70
N SER A 723 -6.65 -9.28 16.17
CA SER A 723 -7.65 -8.36 16.74
C SER A 723 -7.30 -6.90 16.42
N PRO A 724 -8.27 -6.01 16.17
CA PRO A 724 -7.99 -4.57 16.03
C PRO A 724 -7.57 -3.92 17.36
N GLN A 725 -7.71 -4.61 18.48
CA GLN A 725 -7.37 -4.13 19.83
C GLN A 725 -6.50 -5.15 20.58
N PRO A 726 -5.67 -4.72 21.55
CA PRO A 726 -4.74 -5.61 22.26
C PRO A 726 -5.37 -6.77 23.05
N ASN A 727 -6.67 -6.69 23.35
CA ASN A 727 -7.41 -7.74 24.06
C ASN A 727 -8.88 -7.73 23.63
N VAL A 728 -9.57 -8.85 23.79
CA VAL A 728 -11.03 -8.93 23.61
C VAL A 728 -11.73 -8.47 24.89
N LYS A 729 -12.51 -7.38 24.80
CA LYS A 729 -13.25 -6.83 25.94
C LYS A 729 -14.31 -7.78 26.51
N ASN A 730 -14.96 -8.56 25.65
CA ASN A 730 -15.95 -9.55 26.04
C ASN A 730 -15.50 -10.94 25.61
N LYS A 731 -15.71 -11.92 26.49
CA LYS A 731 -15.26 -13.28 26.32
C LYS A 731 -16.33 -14.20 25.69
N LEU A 732 -17.51 -13.68 25.36
CA LEU A 732 -18.52 -14.38 24.56
C LEU A 732 -18.29 -14.13 23.06
N LEU A 733 -17.90 -15.19 22.34
CA LEU A 733 -17.57 -15.16 20.91
C LEU A 733 -18.58 -15.98 20.10
N ILE A 734 -18.88 -15.53 18.89
CA ILE A 734 -19.79 -16.22 17.97
C ILE A 734 -19.03 -16.58 16.69
N VAL A 735 -19.06 -17.85 16.28
CA VAL A 735 -18.42 -18.30 15.04
C VAL A 735 -19.17 -17.81 13.82
N SER A 736 -18.42 -17.36 12.82
CA SER A 736 -18.88 -17.17 11.45
C SER A 736 -18.47 -18.35 10.57
N ASP A 737 -19.28 -18.70 9.57
CA ASP A 737 -18.85 -19.58 8.45
C ASP A 737 -17.98 -18.82 7.43
N ILE A 738 -17.40 -17.70 7.86
CA ILE A 738 -16.50 -16.86 7.08
C ILE A 738 -15.10 -17.09 7.62
N SER A 739 -14.19 -17.38 6.70
CA SER A 739 -12.78 -17.59 6.98
C SER A 739 -11.93 -16.47 6.38
N PHE A 740 -10.78 -16.23 6.99
CA PHE A 740 -9.78 -15.29 6.56
C PHE A 740 -8.39 -15.83 6.89
N VAL A 741 -7.52 -15.87 5.88
CA VAL A 741 -6.12 -16.26 6.02
C VAL A 741 -5.28 -14.99 5.89
N ASP A 742 -4.54 -14.67 6.94
CA ASP A 742 -3.66 -13.51 6.98
C ASP A 742 -2.37 -13.83 6.21
N MET A 743 -2.34 -13.55 4.91
CA MET A 743 -1.12 -13.66 4.10
C MET A 743 -0.25 -12.41 4.32
N LYS A 744 0.63 -12.48 5.32
CA LYS A 744 1.68 -11.48 5.57
C LYS A 744 2.74 -11.42 4.47
#